data_AF-A0A961KRY8-F1
#
_entry.id   AF-A0A961KRY8-F1
#
_cell.length_a   1.000
_cell.length_b   1.000
_cell.length_c   1.000
_cell.angle_alpha   90.00
_cell.angle_beta   90.00
_cell.angle_gamma   90.00
#
_symmetry.space_group_name_H-M   'P 1'
#
loop_
_entity.id
_entity.type
_entity.pdbx_description
1 polymer ?
#
loop_
_entity_poly.entity_id
_entity_poly.type
_entity_poly.pdbx_seq_one_letter_code
_entity_poly.pdbx_strand_id
1 'polypeptide(L)'
;TDAIGMGLNLDIDHVAFSATSKFDGRRMRRLMPNELAQIAGRAGRYMNAGSFGVTGEAGPLLPEVVEAIENHRFTPIRRLQWRNDRLEFGTTASLKASLETGSDNEWLIRSREADDQIALKALSERTDIADRVTSARDVRLLWDICQVPDFRNISSGEHAGLLARLFEFLQDQGHVPDDWLAAQIARIDRSDGDIDTLSKRLAFIRTWTYVSQRKTWVEDPDHWQNETRAVEDRLSDALHERLTQRFVDRRTSVLMRRLKQKESLVADVNDKGEVSVEGQHVGRLIGFRFQQDANATPDEAKTLRAAGLAALKPEFSLRSDRFYNAPDTEIDFTEQGGLMWGENAVGKLVKGADALSPGIEVFVDEEAGPDVADKVRRRLGHFIERRIGALFEPLLALKKDEAISGLARGVAFRLIEEFGILDRAGIAADVKALDQESRGLLRKHGVRFGQYTLFQQAMLKPAPTRLRLVLWSLFNGFDDFPEAPPPGLVTVPGLAGMPEGYFEKAGYRLAGARAIRIDMLERLADLTRAKDGRAGFEATADMLSITGMTLEQFADLMQGLGYKAEAGEREKVREAAPAAPADAPVPEAGEAGTGVEADKAASEGEPAADAPVAEPAAEATPALPETEIFYIFTWAPKRSAQPPRRDRAEGKPKPGRERGPKKPGRAPRGKKPEADAARVHTARPPKQEKPIDPDNPFAALLALKGKS
;
A
#
# COMPACT_ATOMS: atom_id res chain seq x y z
N THR A 1 29.99 21.42 -13.17
CA THR A 1 30.70 22.71 -13.39
C THR A 1 30.47 23.16 -14.83
N ASP A 2 31.07 24.27 -15.26
CA ASP A 2 31.04 24.72 -16.66
C ASP A 2 31.66 23.73 -17.65
N ALA A 3 32.46 22.77 -17.17
CA ALA A 3 32.98 21.63 -17.95
C ALA A 3 31.90 20.86 -18.73
N ILE A 4 30.63 20.85 -18.30
CA ILE A 4 29.54 20.19 -19.08
C ILE A 4 29.33 20.84 -20.45
N GLY A 5 29.75 22.10 -20.65
CA GLY A 5 29.64 22.85 -21.91
C GLY A 5 30.48 22.29 -23.07
N MET A 6 31.36 21.32 -22.81
CA MET A 6 32.16 20.61 -23.82
C MET A 6 32.30 19.12 -23.46
N GLY A 7 32.86 18.31 -24.36
CA GLY A 7 33.41 16.97 -24.09
C GLY A 7 32.41 15.84 -23.77
N LEU A 8 31.22 16.14 -23.29
CA LEU A 8 30.21 15.16 -22.87
C LEU A 8 28.97 15.19 -23.78
N ASN A 9 28.33 14.03 -23.95
CA ASN A 9 26.98 13.90 -24.48
C ASN A 9 26.05 13.61 -23.28
N LEU A 10 25.05 14.45 -23.05
CA LEU A 10 24.21 14.43 -21.85
C LEU A 10 22.74 14.56 -22.24
N ASP A 11 21.84 13.97 -21.44
CA ASP A 11 20.39 14.20 -21.55
C ASP A 11 19.97 15.25 -20.53
N ILE A 12 19.53 16.42 -21.01
CA ILE A 12 19.22 17.58 -20.16
C ILE A 12 18.08 18.38 -20.80
N ASP A 13 16.92 18.46 -20.15
CA ASP A 13 15.83 19.35 -20.58
C ASP A 13 15.95 20.78 -20.03
N HIS A 14 16.64 20.94 -18.89
CA HIS A 14 16.79 22.22 -18.19
C HIS A 14 18.20 22.45 -17.61
N VAL A 15 18.76 23.65 -17.82
CA VAL A 15 20.03 24.10 -17.23
C VAL A 15 19.81 25.27 -16.28
N ALA A 16 20.01 25.04 -14.97
CA ALA A 16 19.93 26.08 -13.93
C ALA A 16 21.33 26.53 -13.47
N PHE A 17 21.65 27.82 -13.63
CA PHE A 17 22.89 28.41 -13.10
C PHE A 17 22.78 28.68 -11.59
N SER A 18 23.68 28.09 -10.80
CA SER A 18 23.83 28.40 -9.37
C SER A 18 24.71 29.62 -9.09
N ALA A 19 25.48 30.08 -10.07
CA ALA A 19 26.20 31.34 -10.04
C ALA A 19 26.42 31.86 -11.47
N THR A 20 26.35 33.18 -11.66
CA THR A 20 26.60 33.87 -12.95
C THR A 20 28.01 34.46 -13.03
N SER A 21 28.90 34.08 -12.12
CA SER A 21 30.29 34.53 -12.02
C SER A 21 31.22 33.38 -11.63
N LYS A 22 32.44 33.35 -12.18
CA LYS A 22 33.48 32.37 -11.84
C LYS A 22 34.83 33.03 -11.57
N PHE A 23 35.73 32.29 -10.93
CA PHE A 23 37.13 32.66 -10.78
C PHE A 23 37.87 32.39 -12.10
N ASP A 24 38.66 33.35 -12.60
CA ASP A 24 39.38 33.26 -13.88
C ASP A 24 40.89 32.96 -13.74
N GLY A 25 41.27 32.37 -12.60
CA GLY A 25 42.67 32.19 -12.17
C GLY A 25 43.25 33.42 -11.48
N ARG A 26 42.61 34.59 -11.52
CA ARG A 26 43.05 35.80 -10.80
C ARG A 26 41.95 36.53 -10.04
N ARG A 27 40.71 36.56 -10.55
CA ARG A 27 39.59 37.23 -9.86
C ARG A 27 38.25 36.56 -10.13
N MET A 28 37.29 36.80 -9.25
CA MET A 28 35.88 36.58 -9.58
C MET A 28 35.45 37.58 -10.66
N ARG A 29 34.88 37.08 -11.75
CA ARG A 29 34.26 37.88 -12.81
C ARG A 29 32.93 37.27 -13.24
N ARG A 30 32.03 38.09 -13.80
CA ARG A 30 30.84 37.57 -14.49
C ARG A 30 31.23 36.71 -15.68
N LEU A 31 30.41 35.70 -15.95
CA LEU A 31 30.46 34.92 -17.19
C LEU A 31 30.01 35.81 -18.36
N MET A 32 30.66 35.66 -19.51
CA MET A 32 30.26 36.33 -20.75
C MET A 32 29.08 35.60 -21.41
N PRO A 33 28.26 36.27 -22.25
CA PRO A 33 27.09 35.64 -22.87
C PRO A 33 27.40 34.36 -23.65
N ASN A 34 28.57 34.26 -24.29
CA ASN A 34 29.01 33.06 -24.99
C ASN A 34 29.42 31.92 -24.03
N GLU A 35 30.01 32.22 -22.86
CA GLU A 35 30.28 31.21 -21.83
C GLU A 35 28.96 30.67 -21.23
N LEU A 36 27.97 31.54 -21.04
CA LEU A 36 26.63 31.14 -20.60
C LEU A 36 25.92 30.32 -21.68
N ALA A 37 25.94 30.76 -22.95
CA ALA A 37 25.32 30.03 -24.06
C ALA A 37 25.90 28.63 -24.25
N GLN A 38 27.20 28.44 -24.07
CA GLN A 38 27.86 27.14 -24.17
C GLN A 38 27.38 26.14 -23.10
N ILE A 39 26.92 26.62 -21.95
CA ILE A 39 26.40 25.80 -20.85
C ILE A 39 24.87 25.65 -20.98
N ALA A 40 24.16 26.74 -21.30
CA ALA A 40 22.71 26.77 -21.48
C ALA A 40 22.26 25.93 -22.70
N GLY A 41 22.98 26.01 -23.82
CA GLY A 41 22.79 25.21 -25.02
C GLY A 41 23.17 23.73 -24.88
N ARG A 42 23.34 23.24 -23.64
CA ARG A 42 23.28 21.80 -23.31
C ARG A 42 21.88 21.35 -22.91
N ALA A 43 20.95 22.27 -22.68
CA ALA A 43 19.53 21.96 -22.56
C ALA A 43 18.92 21.71 -23.95
N GLY A 44 18.12 20.66 -24.06
CA GLY A 44 17.41 20.28 -25.28
C GLY A 44 18.17 19.31 -26.17
N ARG A 45 17.49 18.87 -27.22
CA ARG A 45 18.01 17.96 -28.26
C ARG A 45 17.55 18.44 -29.63
N TYR A 46 18.08 17.84 -30.70
CA TYR A 46 17.86 18.24 -32.10
C TYR A 46 16.41 18.66 -32.47
N MET A 47 15.39 17.96 -31.95
CA MET A 47 13.96 18.28 -32.18
C MET A 47 13.24 18.85 -30.95
N ASN A 48 13.86 18.83 -29.76
CA ASN A 48 13.24 19.18 -28.48
C ASN A 48 13.90 20.45 -27.91
N ALA A 49 13.17 21.56 -27.86
CA ALA A 49 13.66 22.78 -27.25
C ALA A 49 13.92 22.58 -25.75
N GLY A 50 15.14 22.88 -25.31
CA GLY A 50 15.50 22.94 -23.89
C GLY A 50 15.18 24.29 -23.26
N SER A 51 15.36 24.36 -21.95
CA SER A 51 15.17 25.59 -21.17
C SER A 51 16.38 25.90 -20.29
N PHE A 52 16.58 27.17 -19.93
CA PHE A 52 17.64 27.56 -19.00
C PHE A 52 17.16 28.64 -18.03
N GLY A 53 17.83 28.75 -16.89
CA GLY A 53 17.44 29.67 -15.83
C GLY A 53 18.49 29.81 -14.72
N VAL A 54 18.08 30.34 -13.58
CA VAL A 54 18.93 30.48 -12.38
C VAL A 54 18.31 29.76 -11.18
N THR A 55 19.14 29.25 -10.28
CA THR A 55 18.64 28.77 -8.97
C THR A 55 18.26 29.96 -8.09
N GLY A 56 17.36 29.79 -7.11
CA GLY A 56 16.91 30.89 -6.23
C GLY A 56 17.97 31.55 -5.35
N GLU A 57 19.17 30.97 -5.23
CA GLU A 57 20.32 31.60 -4.55
C GLU A 57 21.12 32.55 -5.48
N ALA A 58 20.85 32.53 -6.79
CA ALA A 58 21.52 33.34 -7.80
C ALA A 58 20.62 34.48 -8.32
N GLY A 59 21.21 35.66 -8.52
CA GLY A 59 20.50 36.79 -9.14
C GLY A 59 20.10 36.51 -10.59
N PRO A 60 18.96 37.06 -11.08
CA PRO A 60 18.44 36.79 -12.41
C PRO A 60 19.42 37.18 -13.52
N LEU A 61 19.35 36.49 -14.65
CA LEU A 61 20.02 36.90 -15.88
C LEU A 61 19.44 38.23 -16.37
N LEU A 62 20.30 39.08 -16.95
CA LEU A 62 19.85 40.31 -17.60
C LEU A 62 19.10 39.94 -18.89
N PRO A 63 17.98 40.60 -19.25
CA PRO A 63 17.22 40.28 -20.46
C PRO A 63 18.06 40.29 -21.74
N GLU A 64 18.99 41.25 -21.87
CA GLU A 64 19.96 41.33 -22.98
C GLU A 64 20.82 40.07 -23.13
N VAL A 65 21.15 39.40 -22.02
CA VAL A 65 21.95 38.17 -22.01
C VAL A 65 21.09 36.96 -22.37
N VAL A 66 19.81 36.95 -21.97
CA VAL A 66 18.84 35.92 -22.38
C VAL A 66 18.60 36.02 -23.90
N GLU A 67 18.28 37.21 -24.41
CA GLU A 67 18.11 37.44 -25.86
C GLU A 67 19.37 37.03 -26.66
N ALA A 68 20.55 37.38 -26.16
CA ALA A 68 21.83 37.02 -26.79
C ALA A 68 22.06 35.50 -26.85
N ILE A 69 21.68 34.75 -25.81
CA ILE A 69 21.77 33.29 -25.79
C ILE A 69 20.76 32.69 -26.78
N GLU A 70 19.48 33.03 -26.67
CA GLU A 70 18.39 32.49 -27.50
C GLU A 70 18.63 32.76 -29.00
N ASN A 71 18.96 34.01 -29.35
CA ASN A 71 19.18 34.45 -30.73
C ASN A 71 20.62 34.19 -31.23
N HIS A 72 21.47 33.54 -30.42
CA HIS A 72 22.86 33.21 -30.74
C HIS A 72 23.72 34.44 -31.14
N ARG A 73 23.46 35.59 -30.52
CA ARG A 73 24.09 36.90 -30.83
C ARG A 73 25.25 37.19 -29.87
N PHE A 74 26.47 36.85 -30.27
CA PHE A 74 27.66 37.01 -29.43
C PHE A 74 28.67 38.02 -30.00
N THR A 75 29.48 38.63 -29.13
CA THR A 75 30.54 39.55 -29.55
C THR A 75 31.62 38.81 -30.36
N PRO A 76 31.98 39.25 -31.59
CA PRO A 76 33.02 38.61 -32.38
C PRO A 76 34.38 38.60 -31.69
N ILE A 77 35.11 37.48 -31.79
CA ILE A 77 36.48 37.35 -31.29
C ILE A 77 37.40 38.21 -32.16
N ARG A 78 37.98 39.27 -31.59
CA ARG A 78 38.84 40.22 -32.32
C ARG A 78 40.34 39.93 -32.23
N ARG A 79 40.76 39.13 -31.24
CA ARG A 79 42.16 38.75 -31.00
C ARG A 79 42.24 37.36 -30.37
N LEU A 80 43.29 36.62 -30.69
CA LEU A 80 43.59 35.29 -30.15
C LEU A 80 44.78 35.34 -29.19
N GLN A 81 44.79 34.49 -28.18
CA GLN A 81 45.96 34.28 -27.33
C GLN A 81 46.96 33.36 -28.07
N TRP A 82 48.21 33.77 -28.13
CA TRP A 82 49.28 33.10 -28.87
C TRP A 82 50.53 32.95 -28.00
N ARG A 83 51.26 31.86 -28.26
CA ARG A 83 52.56 31.53 -27.65
C ARG A 83 53.50 31.13 -28.78
N ASN A 84 54.77 31.50 -28.68
CA ASN A 84 55.79 31.06 -29.62
C ASN A 84 55.96 29.53 -29.58
N ASP A 85 56.00 28.91 -30.75
CA ASP A 85 56.26 27.49 -31.00
C ASP A 85 57.74 27.19 -31.26
N ARG A 86 58.51 28.21 -31.68
CA ARG A 86 59.94 28.11 -32.02
C ARG A 86 60.80 28.34 -30.78
N LEU A 87 60.92 27.29 -29.96
CA LEU A 87 61.64 27.32 -28.68
C LEU A 87 63.16 27.09 -28.85
N GLU A 88 63.96 27.89 -28.14
CA GLU A 88 65.42 27.81 -28.17
C GLU A 88 66.01 27.03 -26.98
N PHE A 89 66.49 25.81 -27.23
CA PHE A 89 67.04 24.94 -26.19
C PHE A 89 68.54 25.09 -25.92
N GLY A 90 69.19 26.16 -26.43
CA GLY A 90 70.65 26.34 -26.28
C GLY A 90 71.08 26.61 -24.84
N THR A 91 70.31 27.42 -24.11
CA THR A 91 70.48 27.70 -22.68
C THR A 91 69.11 27.90 -22.02
N THR A 92 69.03 27.84 -20.69
CA THR A 92 67.79 28.19 -19.95
C THR A 92 67.34 29.64 -20.20
N ALA A 93 68.30 30.56 -20.39
CA ALA A 93 68.03 31.95 -20.73
C ALA A 93 67.45 32.12 -22.14
N SER A 94 68.01 31.41 -23.13
CA SER A 94 67.46 31.34 -24.50
C SER A 94 66.03 30.80 -24.50
N LEU A 95 65.78 29.73 -23.73
CA LEU A 95 64.44 29.14 -23.64
C LEU A 95 63.43 30.14 -23.04
N LYS A 96 63.76 30.78 -21.92
CA LYS A 96 62.94 31.87 -21.33
C LYS A 96 62.65 32.97 -22.34
N ALA A 97 63.67 33.47 -23.04
CA ALA A 97 63.53 34.54 -24.03
C ALA A 97 62.61 34.13 -25.19
N SER A 98 62.79 32.91 -25.72
CA SER A 98 61.96 32.36 -26.81
C SER A 98 60.49 32.15 -26.40
N LEU A 99 60.22 31.82 -25.13
CA LEU A 99 58.86 31.71 -24.59
C LEU A 99 58.18 33.08 -24.39
N GLU A 100 58.97 34.15 -24.20
CA GLU A 100 58.48 35.51 -23.95
C GLU A 100 58.35 36.36 -25.22
N THR A 101 58.87 35.88 -26.35
CA THR A 101 58.72 36.48 -27.68
C THR A 101 57.26 36.84 -27.98
N GLY A 102 57.02 38.03 -28.54
CA GLY A 102 55.72 38.47 -29.05
C GLY A 102 55.46 38.02 -30.48
N SER A 103 54.23 38.23 -30.98
CA SER A 103 53.91 38.08 -32.40
C SER A 103 53.77 39.45 -33.04
N ASP A 104 54.29 39.60 -34.26
CA ASP A 104 54.12 40.81 -35.07
C ASP A 104 52.70 40.94 -35.69
N ASN A 105 51.86 39.92 -35.53
CA ASN A 105 50.48 39.92 -36.05
C ASN A 105 49.52 40.62 -35.09
N GLU A 106 48.89 41.71 -35.53
CA GLU A 106 47.96 42.54 -34.74
C GLU A 106 46.76 41.80 -34.13
N TRP A 107 46.38 40.65 -34.69
CA TRP A 107 45.29 39.81 -34.19
C TRP A 107 45.75 38.83 -33.10
N LEU A 108 47.07 38.67 -32.89
CA LEU A 108 47.64 37.78 -31.90
C LEU A 108 48.16 38.59 -30.70
N ILE A 109 47.71 38.24 -29.50
CA ILE A 109 48.25 38.77 -28.25
C ILE A 109 49.02 37.67 -27.53
N ARG A 110 50.17 38.02 -26.93
CA ARG A 110 50.92 37.07 -26.11
C ARG A 110 50.01 36.53 -25.00
N SER A 111 49.98 35.21 -24.86
CA SER A 111 49.27 34.52 -23.79
C SER A 111 49.71 35.02 -22.41
N ARG A 112 48.88 34.77 -21.39
CA ARG A 112 49.35 34.82 -20.00
C ARG A 112 50.50 33.82 -19.83
N GLU A 113 51.43 34.08 -18.91
CA GLU A 113 52.43 33.06 -18.53
C GLU A 113 51.68 31.82 -18.03
N ALA A 114 51.99 30.68 -18.64
CA ALA A 114 51.41 29.39 -18.31
C ALA A 114 52.23 28.69 -17.21
N ASP A 115 51.65 27.68 -16.57
CA ASP A 115 52.21 27.05 -15.37
C ASP A 115 53.59 26.40 -15.64
N ASP A 116 53.82 25.94 -16.87
CA ASP A 116 55.10 25.42 -17.35
C ASP A 116 56.20 26.50 -17.45
N GLN A 117 55.86 27.73 -17.84
CA GLN A 117 56.78 28.87 -17.86
C GLN A 117 57.08 29.37 -16.44
N ILE A 118 56.07 29.34 -15.56
CA ILE A 118 56.22 29.67 -14.14
C ILE A 118 57.12 28.63 -13.45
N ALA A 119 56.91 27.34 -13.72
CA ALA A 119 57.77 26.25 -13.27
C ALA A 119 59.21 26.40 -13.79
N LEU A 120 59.39 26.68 -15.09
CA LEU A 120 60.71 26.89 -15.68
C LEU A 120 61.46 28.04 -15.01
N LYS A 121 60.78 29.16 -14.72
CA LYS A 121 61.37 30.29 -13.97
C LYS A 121 61.82 29.84 -12.58
N ALA A 122 60.92 29.29 -11.77
CA ALA A 122 61.20 28.84 -10.41
C ALA A 122 62.33 27.78 -10.32
N LEU A 123 62.35 26.81 -11.25
CA LEU A 123 63.38 25.78 -11.30
C LEU A 123 64.75 26.34 -11.73
N SER A 124 64.78 27.25 -12.70
CA SER A 124 66.04 27.86 -13.16
C SER A 124 66.67 28.84 -12.16
N GLU A 125 65.92 29.26 -11.13
CA GLU A 125 66.39 30.14 -10.04
C GLU A 125 66.88 29.33 -8.83
N ARG A 126 66.67 28.01 -8.82
CA ARG A 126 67.26 27.06 -7.86
C ARG A 126 68.68 26.68 -8.30
N THR A 127 69.67 27.03 -7.49
CA THR A 127 71.09 26.70 -7.72
C THR A 127 71.35 25.21 -7.94
N ASP A 128 70.70 24.35 -7.16
CA ASP A 128 70.82 22.88 -7.24
C ASP A 128 70.31 22.28 -8.56
N ILE A 129 69.48 23.02 -9.30
CA ILE A 129 69.01 22.66 -10.64
C ILE A 129 69.84 23.39 -11.70
N ALA A 130 70.11 24.69 -11.51
CA ALA A 130 70.90 25.51 -12.44
C ALA A 130 72.30 24.94 -12.67
N ASP A 131 73.00 24.50 -11.61
CA ASP A 131 74.35 23.91 -11.69
C ASP A 131 74.37 22.56 -12.43
N ARG A 132 73.22 21.85 -12.51
CA ARG A 132 73.06 20.58 -13.23
C ARG A 132 72.63 20.74 -14.69
N VAL A 133 72.13 21.91 -15.10
CA VAL A 133 71.63 22.17 -16.47
C VAL A 133 72.74 22.77 -17.33
N THR A 134 73.68 21.91 -17.76
CA THR A 134 74.92 22.33 -18.43
C THR A 134 74.87 22.23 -19.96
N SER A 135 73.95 21.43 -20.52
CA SER A 135 73.83 21.18 -21.97
C SER A 135 72.42 21.43 -22.52
N ALA A 136 72.32 21.57 -23.84
CA ALA A 136 71.04 21.67 -24.55
C ALA A 136 70.15 20.42 -24.42
N ARG A 137 70.68 19.28 -23.96
CA ARG A 137 69.88 18.10 -23.58
C ARG A 137 69.19 18.33 -22.24
N ASP A 138 69.91 18.88 -21.26
CA ASP A 138 69.38 19.15 -19.92
C ASP A 138 68.31 20.25 -19.96
N VAL A 139 68.51 21.27 -20.82
CA VAL A 139 67.51 22.33 -21.06
C VAL A 139 66.20 21.76 -21.65
N ARG A 140 66.28 20.75 -22.53
CA ARG A 140 65.08 20.03 -23.03
C ARG A 140 64.44 19.19 -21.94
N LEU A 141 65.21 18.39 -21.20
CA LEU A 141 64.68 17.56 -20.12
C LEU A 141 63.98 18.40 -19.06
N LEU A 142 64.58 19.52 -18.65
CA LEU A 142 63.97 20.48 -17.73
C LEU A 142 62.64 21.00 -18.30
N TRP A 143 62.60 21.35 -19.59
CA TRP A 143 61.39 21.85 -20.24
C TRP A 143 60.27 20.80 -20.34
N ASP A 144 60.61 19.56 -20.72
CA ASP A 144 59.65 18.47 -20.83
C ASP A 144 59.06 18.08 -19.46
N ILE A 145 59.79 18.37 -18.36
CA ILE A 145 59.31 18.25 -16.98
C ILE A 145 58.48 19.46 -16.55
N CYS A 146 58.85 20.68 -16.96
CA CYS A 146 58.02 21.87 -16.72
C CYS A 146 56.60 21.74 -17.29
N GLN A 147 56.43 20.99 -18.38
CA GLN A 147 55.12 20.70 -18.99
C GLN A 147 54.20 19.79 -18.15
N VAL A 148 54.67 19.16 -17.06
CA VAL A 148 53.83 18.31 -16.21
C VAL A 148 52.78 19.18 -15.49
N PRO A 149 51.47 18.99 -15.76
CA PRO A 149 50.44 19.87 -15.21
C PRO A 149 50.32 19.79 -13.69
N ASP A 150 50.10 20.92 -13.04
CA ASP A 150 49.67 20.94 -11.65
C ASP A 150 48.17 20.61 -11.54
N PHE A 151 47.84 19.33 -11.66
CA PHE A 151 46.49 18.84 -11.37
C PHE A 151 46.06 19.09 -9.92
N ARG A 152 47.03 19.28 -9.01
CA ARG A 152 46.82 19.42 -7.55
C ARG A 152 46.41 20.86 -7.18
N ASN A 153 46.71 21.84 -8.04
CA ASN A 153 46.45 23.27 -7.85
C ASN A 153 46.99 23.76 -6.48
N ILE A 154 48.29 23.55 -6.28
CA ILE A 154 49.04 23.84 -5.06
C ILE A 154 49.85 25.15 -5.20
N SER A 155 50.74 25.43 -4.25
CA SER A 155 51.68 26.55 -4.41
C SER A 155 52.70 26.24 -5.51
N SER A 156 53.06 27.24 -6.33
CA SER A 156 54.05 27.07 -7.41
C SER A 156 55.41 26.57 -6.91
N GLY A 157 55.77 26.90 -5.67
CA GLY A 157 56.96 26.37 -4.99
C GLY A 157 56.88 24.87 -4.66
N GLU A 158 55.72 24.36 -4.23
CA GLU A 158 55.54 22.91 -4.01
C GLU A 158 55.53 22.13 -5.33
N HIS A 159 54.89 22.66 -6.38
CA HIS A 159 54.93 22.02 -7.70
C HIS A 159 56.37 22.00 -8.25
N ALA A 160 57.08 23.13 -8.22
CA ALA A 160 58.50 23.16 -8.55
C ALA A 160 59.36 22.23 -7.66
N GLY A 161 58.96 21.99 -6.41
CA GLY A 161 59.58 20.98 -5.54
C GLY A 161 59.47 19.56 -6.10
N LEU A 162 58.28 19.17 -6.57
CA LEU A 162 58.05 17.88 -7.24
C LEU A 162 58.79 17.78 -8.59
N LEU A 163 58.71 18.83 -9.41
CA LEU A 163 59.35 18.85 -10.72
C LEU A 163 60.89 18.78 -10.65
N ALA A 164 61.49 19.45 -9.66
CA ALA A 164 62.91 19.30 -9.38
C ALA A 164 63.29 17.84 -9.10
N ARG A 165 62.49 17.13 -8.28
CA ARG A 165 62.77 15.74 -7.96
C ARG A 165 62.60 14.78 -9.14
N LEU A 166 61.67 15.07 -10.06
CA LEU A 166 61.58 14.36 -11.34
C LEU A 166 62.80 14.62 -12.23
N PHE A 167 63.31 15.85 -12.26
CA PHE A 167 64.52 16.21 -13.00
C PHE A 167 65.79 15.58 -12.41
N GLU A 168 65.87 15.43 -11.08
CA GLU A 168 66.92 14.65 -10.41
C GLU A 168 66.93 13.20 -10.93
N PHE A 169 65.81 12.47 -10.78
CA PHE A 169 65.69 11.08 -11.22
C PHE A 169 65.97 10.88 -12.72
N LEU A 170 65.33 11.68 -13.58
CA LEU A 170 65.43 11.51 -15.04
C LEU A 170 66.80 11.92 -15.60
N GLN A 171 67.59 12.74 -14.89
CA GLN A 171 68.95 13.08 -15.28
C GLN A 171 69.99 12.07 -14.73
N ASP A 172 69.81 11.57 -13.50
CA ASP A 172 70.76 10.64 -12.86
C ASP A 172 70.56 9.17 -13.28
N GLN A 173 69.31 8.74 -13.46
CA GLN A 173 68.93 7.32 -13.68
C GLN A 173 68.19 7.11 -15.01
N GLY A 174 67.76 8.18 -15.69
CA GLY A 174 67.02 8.13 -16.95
C GLY A 174 65.53 7.80 -16.81
N HIS A 175 65.10 7.29 -15.65
CA HIS A 175 63.72 6.93 -15.31
C HIS A 175 63.39 7.38 -13.87
N VAL A 176 62.11 7.41 -13.51
CA VAL A 176 61.63 7.57 -12.13
C VAL A 176 61.63 6.20 -11.44
N PRO A 177 62.34 6.00 -10.31
CA PRO A 177 62.45 4.67 -9.69
C PRO A 177 61.11 4.08 -9.25
N ASP A 178 60.88 2.82 -9.63
CA ASP A 178 59.63 2.10 -9.40
C ASP A 178 59.22 2.02 -7.91
N ASP A 179 60.17 1.71 -7.00
CA ASP A 179 59.93 1.73 -5.54
C ASP A 179 59.41 3.09 -5.04
N TRP A 180 59.89 4.19 -5.62
CA TRP A 180 59.49 5.54 -5.23
C TRP A 180 58.12 5.90 -5.80
N LEU A 181 57.84 5.51 -7.05
CA LEU A 181 56.55 5.70 -7.70
C LEU A 181 55.44 4.87 -7.01
N ALA A 182 55.72 3.60 -6.71
CA ALA A 182 54.88 2.73 -5.87
C ALA A 182 54.56 3.41 -4.53
N ALA A 183 55.57 3.96 -3.85
CA ALA A 183 55.41 4.64 -2.57
C ALA A 183 54.65 5.98 -2.65
N GLN A 184 54.54 6.63 -3.82
CA GLN A 184 53.63 7.76 -4.01
C GLN A 184 52.19 7.26 -4.24
N ILE A 185 52.01 6.29 -5.14
CA ILE A 185 50.68 5.77 -5.53
C ILE A 185 49.97 5.11 -4.34
N ALA A 186 50.66 4.28 -3.56
CA ALA A 186 50.11 3.61 -2.38
C ALA A 186 49.69 4.57 -1.23
N ARG A 187 50.13 5.83 -1.26
CA ARG A 187 49.64 6.88 -0.33
C ARG A 187 48.35 7.54 -0.81
N ILE A 188 48.05 7.41 -2.09
CA ILE A 188 46.93 8.05 -2.80
C ILE A 188 45.78 7.05 -3.01
N ASP A 189 46.07 5.77 -3.20
CA ASP A 189 45.09 4.68 -3.38
C ASP A 189 44.35 4.35 -2.07
N ARG A 190 43.39 5.23 -1.73
CA ARG A 190 42.57 5.16 -0.54
C ARG A 190 41.19 5.74 -0.84
N SER A 191 40.14 4.93 -0.72
CA SER A 191 38.74 5.34 -0.91
C SER A 191 38.08 5.94 0.35
N ASP A 192 38.80 6.02 1.48
CA ASP A 192 38.27 6.58 2.74
C ASP A 192 38.44 8.10 2.83
N GLY A 193 37.34 8.85 2.98
CA GLY A 193 37.42 10.29 3.18
C GLY A 193 36.10 11.00 2.92
N ASP A 194 36.17 12.33 2.90
CA ASP A 194 35.11 13.19 2.38
C ASP A 194 35.37 13.55 0.90
N ILE A 195 34.46 14.31 0.31
CA ILE A 195 34.53 14.72 -1.10
C ILE A 195 35.77 15.57 -1.41
N ASP A 196 36.21 16.42 -0.48
CA ASP A 196 37.44 17.22 -0.66
C ASP A 196 38.69 16.35 -0.61
N THR A 197 38.78 15.42 0.35
CA THR A 197 39.86 14.44 0.45
C THR A 197 39.98 13.57 -0.80
N LEU A 198 38.85 13.03 -1.29
CA LEU A 198 38.83 12.16 -2.47
C LEU A 198 39.13 12.95 -3.77
N SER A 199 38.57 14.15 -3.92
CA SER A 199 38.89 15.04 -5.05
C SER A 199 40.39 15.40 -5.08
N LYS A 200 41.01 15.64 -3.93
CA LYS A 200 42.47 15.87 -3.83
C LYS A 200 43.28 14.63 -4.18
N ARG A 201 42.88 13.42 -3.76
CA ARG A 201 43.55 12.18 -4.17
C ARG A 201 43.43 11.93 -5.68
N LEU A 202 42.25 12.17 -6.26
CA LEU A 202 42.01 12.09 -7.71
C LEU A 202 42.86 13.10 -8.49
N ALA A 203 43.07 14.29 -7.95
CA ALA A 203 44.00 15.28 -8.51
C ALA A 203 45.47 14.84 -8.40
N PHE A 204 45.87 14.17 -7.31
CA PHE A 204 47.25 13.70 -7.12
C PHE A 204 47.58 12.50 -8.01
N ILE A 205 46.67 11.53 -8.19
CA ILE A 205 46.94 10.36 -9.06
C ILE A 205 47.15 10.78 -10.52
N ARG A 206 46.42 11.78 -11.01
CA ARG A 206 46.54 12.32 -12.38
C ARG A 206 47.95 12.79 -12.75
N THR A 207 48.72 13.31 -11.79
CA THR A 207 50.13 13.64 -12.02
C THR A 207 50.94 12.38 -12.35
N TRP A 208 50.67 11.25 -11.68
CA TRP A 208 51.29 9.97 -11.97
C TRP A 208 50.74 9.31 -13.25
N THR A 209 49.43 9.41 -13.50
CA THR A 209 48.79 8.99 -14.76
C THR A 209 49.37 9.73 -15.98
N TYR A 210 49.79 10.99 -15.81
CA TYR A 210 50.52 11.76 -16.83
C TYR A 210 51.99 11.31 -16.97
N VAL A 211 52.70 11.11 -15.85
CA VAL A 211 54.10 10.67 -15.83
C VAL A 211 54.26 9.27 -16.45
N SER A 212 53.38 8.32 -16.16
CA SER A 212 53.42 6.95 -16.71
C SER A 212 53.15 6.91 -18.22
N GLN A 213 52.48 7.92 -18.78
CA GLN A 213 52.28 8.10 -20.23
C GLN A 213 53.45 8.82 -20.93
N ARG A 214 54.41 9.41 -20.20
CA ARG A 214 55.62 9.99 -20.81
C ARG A 214 56.58 8.86 -21.19
N LYS A 215 56.87 8.74 -22.49
CA LYS A 215 57.78 7.72 -23.02
C LYS A 215 59.15 7.80 -22.34
N THR A 216 59.69 6.64 -21.95
CA THR A 216 61.01 6.48 -21.28
C THR A 216 61.16 7.17 -19.92
N TRP A 217 60.07 7.58 -19.25
CA TRP A 217 60.15 8.16 -17.89
C TRP A 217 59.98 7.13 -16.76
N VAL A 218 59.54 5.91 -17.07
CA VAL A 218 59.37 4.78 -16.13
C VAL A 218 59.88 3.50 -16.81
N GLU A 219 60.28 2.48 -16.04
CA GLU A 219 60.86 1.26 -16.61
C GLU A 219 59.83 0.37 -17.33
N ASP A 220 58.65 0.16 -16.73
CA ASP A 220 57.49 -0.52 -17.35
C ASP A 220 56.31 0.46 -17.53
N PRO A 221 56.17 1.09 -18.71
CA PRO A 221 55.06 2.00 -18.99
C PRO A 221 53.69 1.32 -18.97
N ASP A 222 53.59 0.05 -19.38
CA ASP A 222 52.31 -0.65 -19.48
C ASP A 222 51.81 -1.07 -18.09
N HIS A 223 52.69 -1.50 -17.19
CA HIS A 223 52.36 -1.70 -15.77
C HIS A 223 51.89 -0.38 -15.14
N TRP A 224 52.70 0.68 -15.21
CA TRP A 224 52.41 1.93 -14.52
C TRP A 224 51.19 2.67 -15.07
N GLN A 225 50.91 2.60 -16.38
CA GLN A 225 49.67 3.17 -16.96
C GLN A 225 48.43 2.43 -16.50
N ASN A 226 48.49 1.10 -16.34
CA ASN A 226 47.35 0.33 -15.86
C ASN A 226 47.11 0.53 -14.36
N GLU A 227 48.16 0.54 -13.52
CA GLU A 227 47.98 0.79 -12.09
C GLU A 227 47.51 2.23 -11.80
N THR A 228 48.11 3.24 -12.44
CA THR A 228 47.66 4.64 -12.23
C THR A 228 46.23 4.89 -12.71
N ARG A 229 45.80 4.26 -13.81
CA ARG A 229 44.38 4.23 -14.21
C ARG A 229 43.51 3.54 -13.17
N ALA A 230 43.88 2.34 -12.73
CA ALA A 230 43.06 1.56 -11.80
C ALA A 230 42.87 2.27 -10.45
N VAL A 231 43.85 3.06 -9.99
CA VAL A 231 43.72 3.94 -8.82
C VAL A 231 42.83 5.16 -9.11
N GLU A 232 42.93 5.76 -10.30
CA GLU A 232 42.06 6.87 -10.70
C GLU A 232 40.58 6.43 -10.77
N ASP A 233 40.30 5.25 -11.32
CA ASP A 233 38.97 4.65 -11.37
C ASP A 233 38.42 4.38 -9.95
N ARG A 234 39.20 3.70 -9.08
CA ARG A 234 38.84 3.46 -7.66
C ARG A 234 38.49 4.74 -6.90
N LEU A 235 39.24 5.81 -7.13
CA LEU A 235 39.00 7.12 -6.48
C LEU A 235 37.81 7.87 -7.09
N SER A 236 37.57 7.72 -8.39
CA SER A 236 36.43 8.31 -9.10
C SER A 236 35.11 7.70 -8.63
N ASP A 237 35.04 6.37 -8.50
CA ASP A 237 33.85 5.66 -8.01
C ASP A 237 33.53 6.02 -6.56
N ALA A 238 34.55 6.01 -5.67
CA ALA A 238 34.38 6.44 -4.28
C ALA A 238 33.90 7.91 -4.18
N LEU A 239 34.43 8.80 -5.02
CA LEU A 239 33.99 10.20 -5.10
C LEU A 239 32.54 10.31 -5.59
N HIS A 240 32.14 9.50 -6.58
CA HIS A 240 30.78 9.45 -7.11
C HIS A 240 29.76 8.96 -6.07
N GLU A 241 30.12 7.92 -5.30
CA GLU A 241 29.29 7.40 -4.21
C GLU A 241 29.07 8.49 -3.13
N ARG A 242 30.13 9.14 -2.66
CA ARG A 242 30.04 10.21 -1.65
C ARG A 242 29.28 11.44 -2.15
N LEU A 243 29.42 11.80 -3.43
CA LEU A 243 28.61 12.86 -4.05
C LEU A 243 27.12 12.48 -4.04
N THR A 244 26.79 11.25 -4.44
CA THR A 244 25.41 10.74 -4.49
C THR A 244 24.77 10.72 -3.10
N GLN A 245 25.45 10.17 -2.09
CA GLN A 245 25.03 10.21 -0.69
C GLN A 245 24.74 11.64 -0.23
N ARG A 246 25.67 12.58 -0.45
CA ARG A 246 25.50 13.99 -0.05
C ARG A 246 24.34 14.70 -0.75
N PHE A 247 23.95 14.29 -1.96
CA PHE A 247 22.75 14.83 -2.63
C PHE A 247 21.45 14.29 -2.03
N VAL A 248 21.43 13.02 -1.59
CA VAL A 248 20.32 12.46 -0.80
C VAL A 248 20.22 13.19 0.54
N ASP A 249 21.31 13.22 1.32
CA ASP A 249 21.36 13.87 2.63
C ASP A 249 20.98 15.36 2.56
N ARG A 250 21.39 16.08 1.50
CA ARG A 250 21.01 17.49 1.32
C ARG A 250 19.52 17.65 0.99
N ARG A 251 18.89 16.72 0.27
CA ARG A 251 17.42 16.72 0.09
C ARG A 251 16.72 16.45 1.41
N THR A 252 17.09 15.38 2.12
CA THR A 252 16.49 15.01 3.41
C THR A 252 16.65 16.11 4.46
N SER A 253 17.83 16.75 4.54
CA SER A 253 18.05 17.86 5.50
C SER A 253 17.36 19.18 5.10
N VAL A 254 17.16 19.48 3.82
CA VAL A 254 16.32 20.61 3.37
C VAL A 254 14.85 20.34 3.69
N LEU A 255 14.35 19.14 3.41
CA LEU A 255 13.00 18.71 3.75
C LEU A 255 12.75 18.77 5.27
N MET A 256 13.69 18.27 6.08
CA MET A 256 13.68 18.40 7.55
C MET A 256 13.77 19.86 8.05
N ARG A 257 14.37 20.78 7.27
CA ARG A 257 14.35 22.22 7.58
C ARG A 257 12.97 22.82 7.31
N ARG A 258 12.34 22.52 6.16
CA ARG A 258 10.97 22.94 5.82
C ARG A 258 9.94 22.45 6.83
N LEU A 259 10.05 21.17 7.24
CA LEU A 259 9.29 20.58 8.35
C LEU A 259 9.30 21.48 9.60
N LYS A 260 10.50 21.85 10.06
CA LYS A 260 10.69 22.68 11.27
C LYS A 260 10.19 24.11 11.10
N GLN A 261 10.07 24.60 9.87
CA GLN A 261 9.57 25.95 9.55
C GLN A 261 8.04 26.00 9.37
N LYS A 262 7.33 24.86 9.42
CA LYS A 262 5.88 24.74 9.20
C LYS A 262 5.40 25.28 7.85
N GLU A 263 6.25 25.22 6.82
CA GLU A 263 5.78 25.44 5.44
C GLU A 263 4.80 24.33 5.06
N SER A 264 3.73 24.66 4.33
CA SER A 264 2.68 23.70 3.94
C SER A 264 3.18 22.80 2.82
N LEU A 265 3.87 21.72 3.20
CA LEU A 265 4.24 20.62 2.31
C LEU A 265 2.98 19.98 1.74
N VAL A 266 2.98 19.73 0.44
CA VAL A 266 1.93 18.98 -0.27
C VAL A 266 2.41 17.55 -0.44
N ALA A 267 1.56 16.60 -0.07
CA ALA A 267 1.76 15.19 -0.42
C ALA A 267 1.13 14.93 -1.78
N ASP A 268 1.87 14.27 -2.67
CA ASP A 268 1.38 13.78 -3.94
C ASP A 268 1.09 12.28 -3.80
N VAL A 269 -0.10 11.84 -4.26
CA VAL A 269 -0.61 10.48 -4.07
C VAL A 269 -1.05 9.93 -5.41
N ASN A 270 -0.33 8.91 -5.90
CA ASN A 270 -0.63 8.32 -7.20
C ASN A 270 -1.86 7.40 -7.16
N ASP A 271 -2.32 6.94 -8.33
CA ASP A 271 -3.51 6.07 -8.46
C ASP A 271 -3.39 4.71 -7.73
N LYS A 272 -2.16 4.29 -7.36
CA LYS A 272 -1.89 3.09 -6.54
C LYS A 272 -1.92 3.39 -5.03
N GLY A 273 -2.29 4.61 -4.65
CA GLY A 273 -2.29 5.10 -3.28
C GLY A 273 -0.89 5.35 -2.70
N GLU A 274 0.17 5.35 -3.51
CA GLU A 274 1.54 5.56 -3.03
C GLU A 274 1.76 7.05 -2.77
N VAL A 275 2.12 7.38 -1.53
CA VAL A 275 2.30 8.74 -1.03
C VAL A 275 3.75 9.15 -1.17
N SER A 276 3.98 10.30 -1.79
CA SER A 276 5.27 10.97 -1.83
C SER A 276 5.18 12.40 -1.30
N VAL A 277 6.28 12.92 -0.75
CA VAL A 277 6.40 14.32 -0.30
C VAL A 277 7.67 14.90 -0.90
N GLU A 278 7.56 16.00 -1.63
CA GLU A 278 8.63 16.59 -2.47
C GLU A 278 9.37 15.57 -3.37
N GLY A 279 8.66 14.52 -3.82
CA GLY A 279 9.21 13.47 -4.69
C GLY A 279 9.92 12.31 -3.97
N GLN A 280 9.94 12.28 -2.64
CA GLN A 280 10.41 11.12 -1.87
C GLN A 280 9.22 10.27 -1.40
N HIS A 281 9.23 8.96 -1.65
CA HIS A 281 8.20 8.04 -1.19
C HIS A 281 8.19 7.92 0.35
N VAL A 282 7.00 7.92 0.95
CA VAL A 282 6.82 7.90 2.42
C VAL A 282 5.96 6.71 2.90
N GLY A 283 5.13 6.13 2.02
CA GLY A 283 4.25 5.00 2.34
C GLY A 283 3.06 4.88 1.38
N ARG A 284 2.02 4.13 1.77
CA ARG A 284 0.80 3.89 0.98
C ARG A 284 -0.48 4.19 1.77
N LEU A 285 -1.45 4.81 1.09
CA LEU A 285 -2.74 5.26 1.64
C LEU A 285 -3.86 4.27 1.25
N ILE A 286 -4.17 3.33 2.15
CA ILE A 286 -5.17 2.29 1.95
C ILE A 286 -6.50 2.75 2.57
N GLY A 287 -7.52 2.98 1.75
CA GLY A 287 -8.78 3.60 2.16
C GLY A 287 -8.54 4.97 2.80
N PHE A 288 -8.81 5.09 4.10
CA PHE A 288 -8.55 6.30 4.90
C PHE A 288 -7.46 6.08 5.97
N ARG A 289 -6.52 5.16 5.72
CA ARG A 289 -5.39 4.87 6.62
C ARG A 289 -4.05 4.91 5.91
N PHE A 290 -3.03 5.43 6.59
CA PHE A 290 -1.67 5.60 6.05
C PHE A 290 -0.70 4.58 6.63
N GLN A 291 -0.20 3.68 5.78
CA GLN A 291 0.85 2.71 6.12
C GLN A 291 2.21 3.24 5.67
N GLN A 292 3.12 3.43 6.62
CA GLN A 292 4.52 3.81 6.36
C GLN A 292 5.36 2.58 6.02
N ASP A 293 6.26 2.70 5.05
CA ASP A 293 7.15 1.61 4.66
C ASP A 293 8.34 1.44 5.63
N ALA A 294 8.83 0.22 5.81
CA ALA A 294 9.57 -0.20 7.01
C ALA A 294 11.07 0.19 7.08
N ASN A 295 11.58 0.90 6.06
CA ASN A 295 13.03 1.05 5.83
C ASN A 295 13.68 2.35 6.35
N ALA A 296 13.02 3.10 7.25
CA ALA A 296 13.55 4.35 7.83
C ALA A 296 13.96 4.18 9.31
N THR A 297 14.98 4.93 9.77
CA THR A 297 15.41 4.86 11.18
C THR A 297 14.32 5.40 12.13
N PRO A 298 14.23 4.95 13.40
CA PRO A 298 13.04 5.21 14.22
C PRO A 298 12.66 6.68 14.42
N ASP A 299 13.63 7.58 14.61
CA ASP A 299 13.36 9.02 14.80
C ASP A 299 13.08 9.75 13.48
N GLU A 300 13.72 9.33 12.37
CA GLU A 300 13.40 9.84 11.03
C GLU A 300 12.00 9.40 10.60
N ALA A 301 11.68 8.12 10.76
CA ALA A 301 10.37 7.54 10.46
C ALA A 301 9.24 8.25 11.22
N LYS A 302 9.46 8.57 12.51
CA LYS A 302 8.50 9.30 13.35
C LYS A 302 8.32 10.75 12.90
N THR A 303 9.39 11.39 12.46
CA THR A 303 9.39 12.79 11.99
C THR A 303 8.78 12.92 10.59
N LEU A 304 9.10 11.99 9.67
CA LEU A 304 8.47 11.85 8.36
C LEU A 304 6.98 11.52 8.46
N ARG A 305 6.57 10.63 9.37
CA ARG A 305 5.15 10.33 9.63
C ARG A 305 4.38 11.60 9.98
N ALA A 306 4.87 12.41 10.92
CA ALA A 306 4.20 13.64 11.33
C ALA A 306 4.04 14.66 10.18
N ALA A 307 5.01 14.72 9.26
CA ALA A 307 4.95 15.61 8.09
C ALA A 307 4.03 15.10 6.99
N GLY A 308 4.14 13.81 6.63
CA GLY A 308 3.26 13.17 5.64
C GLY A 308 1.79 13.26 6.05
N LEU A 309 1.48 13.01 7.32
CA LEU A 309 0.10 13.11 7.84
C LEU A 309 -0.44 14.54 7.84
N ALA A 310 0.40 15.55 8.08
CA ALA A 310 -0.01 16.95 7.93
C ALA A 310 -0.28 17.33 6.45
N ALA A 311 0.58 16.85 5.54
CA ALA A 311 0.49 17.06 4.10
C ALA A 311 -0.65 16.29 3.41
N LEU A 312 -1.11 15.17 4.01
CA LEU A 312 -2.22 14.34 3.53
C LEU A 312 -3.61 14.90 3.86
N LYS A 313 -3.76 15.89 4.75
CA LYS A 313 -5.09 16.41 5.16
C LYS A 313 -5.98 16.89 4.00
N PRO A 314 -5.47 17.62 2.98
CA PRO A 314 -6.28 17.98 1.81
C PRO A 314 -6.76 16.75 1.03
N GLU A 315 -5.90 15.73 0.88
CA GLU A 315 -6.25 14.49 0.19
C GLU A 315 -7.25 13.64 0.97
N PHE A 316 -7.14 13.55 2.30
CA PHE A 316 -8.18 12.95 3.13
C PHE A 316 -9.54 13.63 2.95
N SER A 317 -9.58 14.96 2.81
CA SER A 317 -10.82 15.68 2.48
C SER A 317 -11.31 15.29 1.08
N LEU A 318 -10.48 15.41 0.04
CA LEU A 318 -10.85 15.10 -1.35
C LEU A 318 -11.31 13.64 -1.53
N ARG A 319 -10.64 12.69 -0.88
CA ARG A 319 -11.01 11.28 -0.87
C ARG A 319 -12.32 11.04 -0.10
N SER A 320 -12.61 11.83 0.93
CA SER A 320 -13.91 11.81 1.62
C SER A 320 -15.03 12.41 0.77
N ASP A 321 -14.76 13.43 -0.05
CA ASP A 321 -15.69 14.00 -1.03
C ASP A 321 -15.99 12.99 -2.14
N ARG A 322 -14.97 12.33 -2.68
CA ARG A 322 -15.12 11.23 -3.66
C ARG A 322 -15.96 10.09 -3.08
N PHE A 323 -15.59 9.56 -1.90
CA PHE A 323 -16.33 8.47 -1.26
C PHE A 323 -17.79 8.83 -0.92
N TYR A 324 -18.04 10.05 -0.44
CA TYR A 324 -19.39 10.49 -0.10
C TYR A 324 -20.31 10.56 -1.34
N ASN A 325 -19.75 10.91 -2.50
CA ASN A 325 -20.48 11.00 -3.76
C ASN A 325 -20.45 9.72 -4.61
N ALA A 326 -19.64 8.72 -4.25
CA ALA A 326 -19.56 7.44 -4.94
C ALA A 326 -20.93 6.72 -4.93
N PRO A 327 -21.30 5.99 -6.01
CA PRO A 327 -22.55 5.23 -6.09
C PRO A 327 -22.57 4.04 -5.12
N ASP A 328 -23.77 3.59 -4.72
CA ASP A 328 -23.96 2.41 -3.86
C ASP A 328 -23.49 1.08 -4.51
N THR A 329 -23.03 1.10 -5.76
CA THR A 329 -22.45 -0.05 -6.49
C THR A 329 -20.95 -0.21 -6.26
N GLU A 330 -20.23 0.82 -5.79
CA GLU A 330 -18.80 0.73 -5.45
C GLU A 330 -18.57 0.29 -3.99
N ILE A 331 -19.64 0.16 -3.21
CA ILE A 331 -19.62 -0.19 -1.78
C ILE A 331 -20.27 -1.56 -1.61
N ASP A 332 -19.60 -2.49 -0.93
CA ASP A 332 -20.21 -3.76 -0.48
C ASP A 332 -19.74 -4.15 0.93
N PHE A 333 -20.35 -5.20 1.48
CA PHE A 333 -20.01 -5.77 2.78
C PHE A 333 -19.43 -7.19 2.66
N THR A 334 -18.52 -7.56 3.55
CA THR A 334 -17.94 -8.92 3.62
C THR A 334 -18.81 -9.86 4.46
N GLU A 335 -18.63 -11.18 4.32
CA GLU A 335 -19.28 -12.19 5.18
C GLU A 335 -18.99 -11.95 6.68
N GLN A 336 -17.85 -11.33 6.99
CA GLN A 336 -17.37 -10.98 8.35
C GLN A 336 -17.74 -9.53 8.76
N GLY A 337 -18.72 -8.91 8.11
CA GLY A 337 -19.24 -7.58 8.46
C GLY A 337 -18.31 -6.39 8.17
N GLY A 338 -17.19 -6.59 7.46
CA GLY A 338 -16.34 -5.51 6.95
C GLY A 338 -17.05 -4.69 5.87
N LEU A 339 -16.71 -3.42 5.74
CA LEU A 339 -17.27 -2.48 4.76
C LEU A 339 -16.18 -2.02 3.80
N MET A 340 -16.41 -2.26 2.51
CA MET A 340 -15.43 -2.09 1.43
C MET A 340 -15.84 -0.96 0.48
N TRP A 341 -14.86 -0.23 -0.05
CA TRP A 341 -15.01 0.67 -1.19
C TRP A 341 -14.01 0.28 -2.27
N GLY A 342 -14.50 -0.35 -3.35
CA GLY A 342 -13.67 -1.19 -4.21
C GLY A 342 -12.88 -2.21 -3.38
N GLU A 343 -11.57 -2.28 -3.57
CA GLU A 343 -10.67 -3.16 -2.83
C GLU A 343 -10.32 -2.67 -1.41
N ASN A 344 -10.70 -1.45 -1.02
CA ASN A 344 -10.26 -0.81 0.22
C ASN A 344 -11.25 -1.02 1.37
N ALA A 345 -10.79 -1.58 2.50
CA ALA A 345 -11.59 -1.63 3.73
C ALA A 345 -11.67 -0.24 4.38
N VAL A 346 -12.89 0.32 4.44
CA VAL A 346 -13.18 1.68 4.95
C VAL A 346 -13.93 1.69 6.30
N GLY A 347 -14.37 0.53 6.78
CA GLY A 347 -14.95 0.35 8.11
C GLY A 347 -15.40 -1.08 8.37
N LYS A 348 -16.16 -1.26 9.44
CA LYS A 348 -16.90 -2.49 9.75
C LYS A 348 -18.23 -2.16 10.41
N LEU A 349 -19.17 -3.09 10.30
CA LEU A 349 -20.39 -3.10 11.10
C LEU A 349 -20.05 -3.50 12.55
N VAL A 350 -20.79 -2.95 13.51
CA VAL A 350 -20.73 -3.32 14.93
C VAL A 350 -22.14 -3.48 15.50
N LYS A 351 -22.28 -4.11 16.67
CA LYS A 351 -23.59 -4.30 17.31
C LYS A 351 -24.27 -2.96 17.58
N GLY A 352 -25.46 -2.77 17.00
CA GLY A 352 -26.28 -1.58 17.16
C GLY A 352 -27.42 -1.74 18.18
N ALA A 353 -28.42 -0.87 18.09
CA ALA A 353 -29.51 -0.78 19.08
C ALA A 353 -30.59 -1.87 18.91
N ASP A 354 -30.89 -2.27 17.68
CA ASP A 354 -31.74 -3.43 17.39
C ASP A 354 -31.14 -4.28 16.25
N ALA A 355 -31.68 -5.49 16.07
CA ALA A 355 -31.14 -6.51 15.17
C ALA A 355 -31.06 -6.08 13.68
N LEU A 356 -31.81 -5.05 13.27
CA LEU A 356 -31.84 -4.52 11.89
C LEU A 356 -31.20 -3.13 11.76
N SER A 357 -30.61 -2.58 12.82
CA SER A 357 -29.96 -1.26 12.83
C SER A 357 -28.54 -1.38 13.39
N PRO A 358 -27.57 -1.96 12.63
CA PRO A 358 -26.19 -2.11 13.10
C PRO A 358 -25.51 -0.74 13.28
N GLY A 359 -24.55 -0.67 14.21
CA GLY A 359 -23.62 0.45 14.31
C GLY A 359 -22.50 0.35 13.28
N ILE A 360 -21.72 1.42 13.12
CA ILE A 360 -20.60 1.48 12.17
C ILE A 360 -19.36 2.06 12.84
N GLU A 361 -18.28 1.29 12.81
CA GLU A 361 -16.93 1.73 13.16
C GLU A 361 -16.16 1.99 11.86
N VAL A 362 -15.52 3.17 11.74
CA VAL A 362 -14.85 3.58 10.50
C VAL A 362 -13.35 3.39 10.59
N PHE A 363 -12.72 2.97 9.50
CA PHE A 363 -11.28 2.79 9.41
C PHE A 363 -10.63 4.06 8.83
N VAL A 364 -10.58 5.08 9.68
CA VAL A 364 -10.04 6.41 9.40
C VAL A 364 -9.02 6.73 10.49
N ASP A 365 -7.78 7.06 10.12
CA ASP A 365 -6.75 7.43 11.10
C ASP A 365 -7.08 8.77 11.77
N GLU A 366 -6.69 8.97 13.04
CA GLU A 366 -7.06 10.16 13.83
C GLU A 366 -6.60 11.47 13.16
N GLU A 367 -5.46 11.42 12.47
CA GLU A 367 -4.85 12.56 11.79
C GLU A 367 -5.62 13.04 10.55
N ALA A 368 -6.51 12.23 9.97
CA ALA A 368 -7.44 12.67 8.92
C ALA A 368 -8.49 13.65 9.46
N GLY A 369 -8.75 13.63 10.78
CA GLY A 369 -9.64 14.55 11.47
C GLY A 369 -11.09 14.05 11.62
N PRO A 370 -11.83 14.57 12.63
CA PRO A 370 -13.16 14.07 12.97
C PRO A 370 -14.18 14.29 11.86
N ASP A 371 -14.09 15.39 11.09
CA ASP A 371 -15.04 15.70 10.01
C ASP A 371 -15.00 14.65 8.88
N VAL A 372 -13.82 14.14 8.54
CA VAL A 372 -13.64 13.04 7.58
C VAL A 372 -14.23 11.76 8.14
N ALA A 373 -13.92 11.41 9.40
CA ALA A 373 -14.44 10.21 10.04
C ALA A 373 -15.98 10.21 10.15
N ASP A 374 -16.59 11.34 10.52
CA ASP A 374 -18.04 11.52 10.58
C ASP A 374 -18.69 11.44 9.19
N LYS A 375 -18.07 12.02 8.16
CA LYS A 375 -18.56 11.98 6.78
C LYS A 375 -18.52 10.56 6.20
N VAL A 376 -17.44 9.82 6.43
CA VAL A 376 -17.32 8.39 6.09
C VAL A 376 -18.38 7.57 6.84
N ARG A 377 -18.57 7.82 8.15
CA ARG A 377 -19.57 7.10 8.96
C ARG A 377 -21.00 7.33 8.45
N ARG A 378 -21.36 8.58 8.11
CA ARG A 378 -22.67 8.91 7.53
C ARG A 378 -22.89 8.26 6.17
N ARG A 379 -21.88 8.25 5.29
CA ARG A 379 -21.99 7.61 3.96
C ARG A 379 -22.21 6.11 4.05
N LEU A 380 -21.48 5.43 4.93
CA LEU A 380 -21.63 3.99 5.21
C LEU A 380 -22.97 3.70 5.92
N GLY A 381 -23.42 4.58 6.81
CA GLY A 381 -24.75 4.54 7.44
C GLY A 381 -25.84 4.48 6.38
N HIS A 382 -25.90 5.49 5.52
CA HIS A 382 -26.89 5.54 4.44
C HIS A 382 -26.78 4.38 3.45
N PHE A 383 -25.58 3.85 3.19
CA PHE A 383 -25.42 2.63 2.40
C PHE A 383 -26.10 1.42 3.07
N ILE A 384 -25.77 1.11 4.33
CA ILE A 384 -26.31 -0.08 4.99
C ILE A 384 -27.79 0.08 5.34
N GLU A 385 -28.25 1.29 5.69
CA GLU A 385 -29.67 1.63 5.86
C GLU A 385 -30.48 1.37 4.58
N ARG A 386 -29.96 1.77 3.41
CA ARG A 386 -30.60 1.46 2.10
C ARG A 386 -30.54 -0.03 1.79
N ARG A 387 -29.41 -0.69 2.05
CA ARG A 387 -29.20 -2.12 1.75
C ARG A 387 -30.13 -3.02 2.58
N ILE A 388 -30.25 -2.76 3.88
CA ILE A 388 -31.23 -3.38 4.77
C ILE A 388 -32.63 -2.96 4.33
N GLY A 389 -32.85 -1.67 4.07
CA GLY A 389 -34.12 -1.12 3.57
C GLY A 389 -34.70 -1.86 2.36
N ALA A 390 -33.85 -2.22 1.39
CA ALA A 390 -34.22 -2.92 0.17
C ALA A 390 -34.31 -4.45 0.33
N LEU A 391 -33.39 -5.07 1.10
CA LEU A 391 -33.35 -6.54 1.25
C LEU A 391 -34.33 -7.05 2.33
N PHE A 392 -34.66 -6.24 3.33
CA PHE A 392 -35.55 -6.55 4.45
C PHE A 392 -36.88 -5.78 4.37
N GLU A 393 -37.20 -5.16 3.22
CA GLU A 393 -38.42 -4.39 2.96
C GLU A 393 -39.69 -5.06 3.53
N PRO A 394 -39.98 -6.36 3.31
CA PRO A 394 -41.20 -6.98 3.81
C PRO A 394 -41.27 -7.11 5.34
N LEU A 395 -40.12 -7.13 6.03
CA LEU A 395 -40.07 -7.11 7.50
C LEU A 395 -40.18 -5.69 8.06
N LEU A 396 -39.66 -4.69 7.33
CA LEU A 396 -39.79 -3.28 7.68
C LEU A 396 -41.21 -2.75 7.43
N ALA A 397 -41.87 -3.19 6.35
CA ALA A 397 -43.29 -2.97 6.11
C ALA A 397 -44.14 -3.60 7.22
N LEU A 398 -43.87 -4.87 7.56
CA LEU A 398 -44.51 -5.56 8.68
C LEU A 398 -44.29 -4.82 10.01
N LYS A 399 -43.09 -4.26 10.27
CA LYS A 399 -42.77 -3.47 11.48
C LYS A 399 -43.56 -2.15 11.57
N LYS A 400 -43.87 -1.54 10.42
CA LYS A 400 -44.52 -0.21 10.30
C LYS A 400 -46.05 -0.27 10.21
N ASP A 401 -46.65 -1.40 9.86
CA ASP A 401 -48.11 -1.52 9.73
C ASP A 401 -48.82 -1.49 11.09
N GLU A 402 -49.51 -0.38 11.38
CA GLU A 402 -50.30 -0.17 12.60
C GLU A 402 -51.61 -0.98 12.64
N ALA A 403 -52.11 -1.47 11.50
CA ALA A 403 -53.29 -2.33 11.47
C ALA A 403 -53.03 -3.72 12.09
N ILE A 404 -51.76 -4.15 12.13
CA ILE A 404 -51.34 -5.35 12.83
C ILE A 404 -51.28 -5.04 14.33
N SER A 405 -52.33 -5.39 15.05
CA SER A 405 -52.49 -5.14 16.49
C SER A 405 -52.52 -6.43 17.33
N GLY A 406 -52.60 -6.30 18.66
CA GLY A 406 -52.80 -7.42 19.58
C GLY A 406 -51.80 -8.58 19.44
N LEU A 407 -52.31 -9.81 19.40
CA LEU A 407 -51.48 -11.02 19.27
C LEU A 407 -50.75 -11.08 17.93
N ALA A 408 -51.34 -10.54 16.85
CA ALA A 408 -50.69 -10.47 15.54
C ALA A 408 -49.44 -9.58 15.58
N ARG A 409 -49.49 -8.47 16.34
CA ARG A 409 -48.34 -7.58 16.55
C ARG A 409 -47.20 -8.29 17.25
N GLY A 410 -47.50 -9.10 18.28
CA GLY A 410 -46.50 -9.88 19.02
C GLY A 410 -45.85 -11.00 18.20
N VAL A 411 -46.65 -11.74 17.42
CA VAL A 411 -46.12 -12.77 16.49
C VAL A 411 -45.26 -12.12 15.39
N ALA A 412 -45.68 -10.98 14.86
CA ALA A 412 -44.89 -10.21 13.90
C ALA A 412 -43.59 -9.65 14.51
N PHE A 413 -43.61 -9.24 15.79
CA PHE A 413 -42.42 -8.73 16.49
C PHE A 413 -41.36 -9.83 16.63
N ARG A 414 -41.71 -11.01 17.17
CA ARG A 414 -40.80 -12.16 17.21
C ARG A 414 -40.30 -12.57 15.83
N LEU A 415 -41.16 -12.53 14.80
CA LEU A 415 -40.74 -12.82 13.43
C LEU A 415 -39.72 -11.82 12.89
N ILE A 416 -39.73 -10.57 13.36
CA ILE A 416 -38.72 -9.55 13.01
C ILE A 416 -37.43 -9.74 13.81
N GLU A 417 -37.53 -10.00 15.12
CA GLU A 417 -36.37 -10.33 15.99
C GLU A 417 -35.58 -11.53 15.44
N GLU A 418 -36.31 -12.55 14.98
CA GLU A 418 -35.73 -13.78 14.42
C GLU A 418 -35.42 -13.67 12.90
N PHE A 419 -35.31 -12.44 12.38
CA PHE A 419 -34.92 -12.10 11.00
C PHE A 419 -35.78 -12.76 9.90
N GLY A 420 -37.06 -12.93 10.16
CA GLY A 420 -38.06 -13.46 9.23
C GLY A 420 -38.16 -14.98 9.19
N ILE A 421 -37.51 -15.70 10.09
CA ILE A 421 -37.56 -17.18 10.16
C ILE A 421 -37.66 -17.61 11.63
N LEU A 422 -38.79 -18.21 11.99
CA LEU A 422 -39.17 -18.52 13.37
C LEU A 422 -39.75 -19.93 13.46
N ASP A 423 -39.12 -20.81 14.24
CA ASP A 423 -39.62 -22.17 14.48
C ASP A 423 -41.04 -22.16 15.08
N ARG A 424 -41.91 -23.00 14.53
CA ARG A 424 -43.33 -23.00 14.90
C ARG A 424 -43.59 -23.63 16.28
N ALA A 425 -42.71 -24.50 16.79
CA ALA A 425 -42.91 -25.10 18.12
C ALA A 425 -42.79 -24.02 19.22
N GLY A 426 -41.84 -23.10 19.10
CA GLY A 426 -41.64 -21.99 20.04
C GLY A 426 -42.83 -21.03 20.16
N ILE A 427 -43.69 -20.95 19.14
CA ILE A 427 -44.87 -20.05 19.10
C ILE A 427 -46.20 -20.78 18.86
N ALA A 428 -46.24 -22.10 19.10
CA ALA A 428 -47.38 -22.94 18.70
C ALA A 428 -48.72 -22.52 19.35
N ALA A 429 -48.70 -22.02 20.58
CA ALA A 429 -49.87 -21.50 21.28
C ALA A 429 -50.40 -20.21 20.63
N ASP A 430 -49.52 -19.25 20.37
CA ASP A 430 -49.85 -17.96 19.76
C ASP A 430 -50.38 -18.15 18.33
N VAL A 431 -49.69 -18.96 17.52
CA VAL A 431 -50.13 -19.31 16.15
C VAL A 431 -51.49 -20.00 16.13
N LYS A 432 -51.83 -20.78 17.15
CA LYS A 432 -53.16 -21.40 17.29
C LYS A 432 -54.22 -20.38 17.71
N ALA A 433 -53.89 -19.46 18.61
CA ALA A 433 -54.81 -18.45 19.16
C ALA A 433 -55.08 -17.27 18.21
N LEU A 434 -54.24 -17.00 17.21
CA LEU A 434 -54.55 -16.04 16.14
C LEU A 434 -55.89 -16.40 15.47
N ASP A 435 -56.71 -15.38 15.21
CA ASP A 435 -57.90 -15.49 14.38
C ASP A 435 -57.55 -15.52 12.87
N GLN A 436 -58.56 -15.63 12.01
CA GLN A 436 -58.33 -15.76 10.56
C GLN A 436 -58.09 -14.40 9.85
N GLU A 437 -58.54 -13.28 10.41
CA GLU A 437 -58.27 -11.93 9.88
C GLU A 437 -56.83 -11.52 10.19
N SER A 438 -56.36 -11.71 11.43
CA SER A 438 -54.95 -11.55 11.81
C SER A 438 -54.01 -12.41 10.95
N ARG A 439 -54.34 -13.70 10.74
CA ARG A 439 -53.57 -14.54 9.81
C ARG A 439 -53.68 -14.06 8.36
N GLY A 440 -54.79 -13.42 7.98
CA GLY A 440 -54.97 -12.77 6.68
C GLY A 440 -54.02 -11.58 6.49
N LEU A 441 -53.93 -10.68 7.48
CA LEU A 441 -52.99 -9.54 7.49
C LEU A 441 -51.54 -10.01 7.37
N LEU A 442 -51.12 -10.97 8.19
CA LEU A 442 -49.74 -11.51 8.13
C LEU A 442 -49.43 -12.16 6.76
N ARG A 443 -50.41 -12.84 6.14
CA ARG A 443 -50.26 -13.38 4.77
C ARG A 443 -50.20 -12.31 3.68
N LYS A 444 -50.88 -11.16 3.83
CA LYS A 444 -50.76 -10.01 2.89
C LYS A 444 -49.32 -9.48 2.87
N HIS A 445 -48.67 -9.44 4.03
CA HIS A 445 -47.23 -9.12 4.16
C HIS A 445 -46.30 -10.27 3.70
N GLY A 446 -46.81 -11.36 3.12
CA GLY A 446 -45.99 -12.45 2.58
C GLY A 446 -45.60 -13.56 3.57
N VAL A 447 -46.04 -13.48 4.84
CA VAL A 447 -45.72 -14.48 5.86
C VAL A 447 -46.41 -15.82 5.57
N ARG A 448 -45.62 -16.90 5.53
CA ARG A 448 -46.04 -18.28 5.29
C ARG A 448 -46.11 -19.04 6.61
N PHE A 449 -47.23 -19.71 6.83
CA PHE A 449 -47.52 -20.52 8.01
C PHE A 449 -47.29 -22.00 7.69
N GLY A 450 -46.03 -22.43 7.69
CA GLY A 450 -45.64 -23.82 7.48
C GLY A 450 -46.04 -24.75 8.62
N GLN A 451 -45.89 -26.06 8.42
CA GLN A 451 -46.03 -27.08 9.45
C GLN A 451 -44.93 -26.97 10.51
N TYR A 452 -43.68 -26.72 10.10
CA TYR A 452 -42.52 -26.63 11.00
C TYR A 452 -42.10 -25.19 11.31
N THR A 453 -42.36 -24.25 10.40
CA THR A 453 -41.75 -22.91 10.42
C THR A 453 -42.76 -21.81 10.07
N LEU A 454 -42.72 -20.69 10.79
CA LEU A 454 -43.32 -19.43 10.38
C LEU A 454 -42.22 -18.58 9.72
N PHE A 455 -42.38 -18.22 8.44
CA PHE A 455 -41.30 -17.55 7.71
C PHE A 455 -41.80 -16.51 6.70
N GLN A 456 -40.96 -15.53 6.41
CA GLN A 456 -41.14 -14.57 5.32
C GLN A 456 -40.49 -15.12 4.04
N GLN A 457 -41.29 -15.42 3.02
CA GLN A 457 -40.82 -16.06 1.78
C GLN A 457 -39.68 -15.28 1.10
N ALA A 458 -39.72 -13.94 1.15
CA ALA A 458 -38.69 -13.09 0.55
C ALA A 458 -37.31 -13.23 1.23
N MET A 459 -37.27 -13.57 2.52
CA MET A 459 -36.02 -13.69 3.28
C MET A 459 -35.24 -14.98 2.95
N LEU A 460 -35.85 -15.95 2.28
CA LEU A 460 -35.16 -17.16 1.80
C LEU A 460 -34.36 -16.95 0.49
N LYS A 461 -34.36 -15.73 -0.07
CA LYS A 461 -33.49 -15.37 -1.19
C LYS A 461 -32.01 -15.30 -0.73
N PRO A 462 -31.02 -15.53 -1.63
CA PRO A 462 -29.60 -15.52 -1.24
C PRO A 462 -29.12 -14.19 -0.64
N ALA A 463 -29.41 -13.04 -1.26
CA ALA A 463 -28.90 -11.74 -0.79
C ALA A 463 -29.44 -11.33 0.61
N PRO A 464 -30.75 -11.45 0.92
CA PRO A 464 -31.24 -11.32 2.30
C PRO A 464 -30.63 -12.34 3.27
N THR A 465 -30.35 -13.57 2.82
CA THR A 465 -29.72 -14.61 3.66
C THR A 465 -28.28 -14.27 4.04
N ARG A 466 -27.46 -13.84 3.08
CA ARG A 466 -26.08 -13.35 3.29
C ARG A 466 -26.06 -12.22 4.34
N LEU A 467 -26.89 -11.19 4.16
CA LEU A 467 -26.97 -10.07 5.10
C LEU A 467 -27.59 -10.46 6.45
N ARG A 468 -28.53 -11.42 6.49
CA ARG A 468 -29.10 -11.95 7.74
C ARG A 468 -28.03 -12.61 8.61
N LEU A 469 -27.17 -13.45 8.04
CA LEU A 469 -26.11 -14.13 8.79
C LEU A 469 -25.12 -13.13 9.39
N VAL A 470 -24.73 -12.09 8.63
CA VAL A 470 -23.91 -10.97 9.12
C VAL A 470 -24.59 -10.25 10.30
N LEU A 471 -25.84 -9.80 10.14
CA LEU A 471 -26.57 -9.06 11.18
C LEU A 471 -26.84 -9.91 12.43
N TRP A 472 -27.16 -11.19 12.26
CA TRP A 472 -27.38 -12.14 13.35
C TRP A 472 -26.08 -12.40 14.14
N SER A 473 -24.95 -12.56 13.46
CA SER A 473 -23.64 -12.77 14.10
C SER A 473 -23.19 -11.52 14.87
N LEU A 474 -23.35 -10.33 14.27
CA LEU A 474 -23.14 -9.03 14.93
C LEU A 474 -24.00 -8.85 16.18
N PHE A 475 -25.29 -9.22 16.11
CA PHE A 475 -26.21 -9.03 17.22
C PHE A 475 -25.95 -10.02 18.37
N ASN A 476 -25.52 -11.25 18.08
CA ASN A 476 -25.15 -12.22 19.11
C ASN A 476 -23.72 -12.03 19.63
N GLY A 477 -22.85 -11.35 18.88
CA GLY A 477 -21.47 -11.06 19.27
C GLY A 477 -20.54 -12.26 19.08
N PHE A 478 -20.64 -12.93 17.93
CA PHE A 478 -19.67 -13.94 17.52
C PHE A 478 -18.37 -13.28 17.04
N ASP A 479 -17.22 -13.93 17.26
CA ASP A 479 -15.90 -13.47 16.78
C ASP A 479 -15.63 -13.87 15.32
N ASP A 480 -16.30 -14.93 14.84
CA ASP A 480 -16.23 -15.46 13.47
C ASP A 480 -17.67 -15.70 12.95
N PHE A 481 -17.98 -15.17 11.76
CA PHE A 481 -19.34 -15.17 11.22
C PHE A 481 -19.52 -16.35 10.25
N PRO A 482 -20.45 -17.29 10.49
CA PRO A 482 -20.63 -18.44 9.62
C PRO A 482 -21.20 -18.04 8.25
N GLU A 483 -20.51 -18.45 7.19
CA GLU A 483 -20.79 -18.10 5.79
C GLU A 483 -22.16 -18.59 5.29
N ALA A 484 -22.66 -17.92 4.25
CA ALA A 484 -23.91 -18.31 3.60
C ALA A 484 -23.76 -19.59 2.75
N PRO A 485 -24.63 -20.62 2.88
CA PRO A 485 -24.58 -21.79 2.02
C PRO A 485 -24.75 -21.44 0.53
N PRO A 486 -24.12 -22.19 -0.40
CA PRO A 486 -24.15 -21.87 -1.83
C PRO A 486 -25.57 -21.72 -2.39
N PRO A 487 -25.83 -20.69 -3.21
CA PRO A 487 -27.15 -20.38 -3.71
C PRO A 487 -27.70 -21.47 -4.64
N GLY A 488 -29.03 -21.61 -4.67
CA GLY A 488 -29.74 -22.58 -5.51
C GLY A 488 -29.89 -23.96 -4.89
N LEU A 489 -29.00 -24.37 -3.98
CA LEU A 489 -29.10 -25.67 -3.30
C LEU A 489 -30.42 -25.84 -2.53
N VAL A 490 -30.92 -27.08 -2.52
CA VAL A 490 -32.14 -27.48 -1.79
C VAL A 490 -31.80 -28.19 -0.49
N THR A 491 -30.74 -29.03 -0.48
CA THR A 491 -30.18 -29.61 0.74
C THR A 491 -28.68 -29.39 0.81
N VAL A 492 -28.16 -29.22 2.03
CA VAL A 492 -26.75 -29.02 2.35
C VAL A 492 -26.30 -30.01 3.43
N PRO A 493 -25.01 -30.34 3.56
CA PRO A 493 -24.52 -31.18 4.66
C PRO A 493 -24.81 -30.57 6.04
N GLY A 494 -25.12 -31.41 7.02
CA GLY A 494 -25.24 -31.01 8.43
C GLY A 494 -23.86 -30.82 9.06
N LEU A 495 -23.19 -29.71 8.74
CA LEU A 495 -21.87 -29.38 9.26
C LEU A 495 -21.85 -29.34 10.79
N ALA A 496 -20.98 -30.15 11.40
CA ALA A 496 -20.76 -30.16 12.84
C ALA A 496 -19.95 -28.93 13.29
N GLY A 497 -20.17 -28.49 14.53
CA GLY A 497 -19.49 -27.32 15.11
C GLY A 497 -20.12 -25.96 14.78
N MET A 498 -21.15 -25.91 13.94
CA MET A 498 -21.89 -24.68 13.64
C MET A 498 -22.64 -24.13 14.88
N PRO A 499 -22.76 -22.80 15.05
CA PRO A 499 -23.50 -22.21 16.16
C PRO A 499 -24.98 -22.61 16.21
N GLU A 500 -25.56 -22.64 17.41
CA GLU A 500 -26.99 -22.95 17.59
C GLU A 500 -27.86 -21.93 16.82
N GLY A 501 -28.84 -22.42 16.07
CA GLY A 501 -29.68 -21.60 15.18
C GLY A 501 -29.09 -21.29 13.80
N TYR A 502 -27.83 -21.63 13.51
CA TYR A 502 -27.18 -21.34 12.21
C TYR A 502 -28.02 -21.77 11.01
N PHE A 503 -28.46 -23.04 10.94
CA PHE A 503 -29.21 -23.54 9.79
C PHE A 503 -30.52 -22.75 9.57
N GLU A 504 -31.23 -22.40 10.64
CA GLU A 504 -32.46 -21.61 10.55
C GLU A 504 -32.17 -20.21 10.00
N LYS A 505 -31.09 -19.57 10.44
CA LYS A 505 -30.65 -18.27 9.90
C LYS A 505 -29.98 -18.39 8.52
N ALA A 506 -29.55 -19.57 8.11
CA ALA A 506 -29.17 -19.85 6.73
C ALA A 506 -30.39 -20.10 5.80
N GLY A 507 -31.61 -20.25 6.34
CA GLY A 507 -32.81 -20.57 5.55
C GLY A 507 -33.11 -22.06 5.39
N TYR A 508 -32.48 -22.91 6.20
CA TYR A 508 -32.57 -24.37 6.21
C TYR A 508 -33.07 -24.89 7.56
N ARG A 509 -33.49 -26.16 7.61
CA ARG A 509 -33.72 -26.89 8.86
C ARG A 509 -32.86 -28.16 8.87
N LEU A 510 -32.10 -28.38 9.93
CA LEU A 510 -31.31 -29.60 10.12
C LEU A 510 -32.26 -30.78 10.36
N ALA A 511 -32.08 -31.87 9.61
CA ALA A 511 -32.88 -33.09 9.69
C ALA A 511 -32.02 -34.30 9.27
N GLY A 512 -31.52 -35.04 10.27
CA GLY A 512 -30.54 -36.11 10.04
C GLY A 512 -29.14 -35.53 9.82
N ALA A 513 -28.36 -36.14 8.94
CA ALA A 513 -27.02 -35.72 8.55
C ALA A 513 -27.01 -34.55 7.51
N ARG A 514 -28.18 -34.03 7.12
CA ARG A 514 -28.34 -32.95 6.15
C ARG A 514 -29.33 -31.89 6.63
N ALA A 515 -29.28 -30.71 6.04
CA ALA A 515 -30.26 -29.65 6.27
C ALA A 515 -31.01 -29.32 4.96
N ILE A 516 -32.32 -29.12 5.05
CA ILE A 516 -33.23 -28.88 3.92
C ILE A 516 -33.77 -27.43 3.94
N ARG A 517 -33.82 -26.79 2.78
CA ARG A 517 -34.27 -25.39 2.64
C ARG A 517 -35.76 -25.28 3.02
N ILE A 518 -36.10 -24.28 3.82
CA ILE A 518 -37.39 -24.21 4.52
C ILE A 518 -38.59 -24.21 3.57
N ASP A 519 -38.53 -23.53 2.43
CA ASP A 519 -39.60 -23.53 1.43
C ASP A 519 -39.83 -24.89 0.76
N MET A 520 -38.80 -25.74 0.64
CA MET A 520 -38.97 -27.12 0.16
C MET A 520 -39.41 -28.07 1.28
N LEU A 521 -38.94 -27.86 2.51
CA LEU A 521 -39.41 -28.62 3.68
C LEU A 521 -40.93 -28.46 3.89
N GLU A 522 -41.46 -27.24 3.78
CA GLU A 522 -42.91 -27.04 3.97
C GLU A 522 -43.73 -27.59 2.79
N ARG A 523 -43.18 -27.62 1.57
CA ARG A 523 -43.80 -28.38 0.45
C ARG A 523 -43.81 -29.89 0.70
N LEU A 524 -42.71 -30.43 1.24
CA LEU A 524 -42.64 -31.82 1.66
C LEU A 524 -43.61 -32.12 2.80
N ALA A 525 -43.82 -31.17 3.71
CA ALA A 525 -44.84 -31.27 4.75
C ALA A 525 -46.26 -31.38 4.16
N ASP A 526 -46.61 -30.51 3.20
CA ASP A 526 -47.92 -30.57 2.54
C ASP A 526 -48.10 -31.87 1.71
N LEU A 527 -47.06 -32.36 1.02
CA LEU A 527 -47.12 -33.66 0.30
C LEU A 527 -47.28 -34.85 1.25
N THR A 528 -46.52 -34.90 2.35
CA THR A 528 -46.58 -36.00 3.33
C THR A 528 -47.89 -35.97 4.14
N ARG A 529 -48.46 -34.79 4.35
CA ARG A 529 -49.77 -34.60 5.00
C ARG A 529 -50.96 -35.14 4.19
N ALA A 530 -50.79 -35.37 2.89
CA ALA A 530 -51.75 -36.08 2.04
C ALA A 530 -51.58 -37.62 2.05
N LYS A 531 -50.64 -38.16 2.84
CA LYS A 531 -50.41 -39.60 3.01
C LYS A 531 -50.88 -40.07 4.40
N ASP A 532 -51.21 -41.35 4.54
CA ASP A 532 -51.47 -41.93 5.86
C ASP A 532 -50.14 -42.23 6.58
N GLY A 533 -49.66 -41.24 7.33
CA GLY A 533 -48.47 -41.39 8.17
C GLY A 533 -48.61 -42.41 9.32
N ARG A 534 -49.78 -43.01 9.58
CA ARG A 534 -49.93 -44.09 10.57
C ARG A 534 -49.89 -45.48 9.93
N ALA A 535 -50.50 -45.65 8.77
CA ALA A 535 -50.42 -46.89 7.99
C ALA A 535 -49.02 -47.07 7.36
N GLY A 536 -48.36 -45.96 7.02
CA GLY A 536 -47.08 -45.93 6.33
C GLY A 536 -47.24 -45.55 4.84
N PHE A 537 -46.19 -44.94 4.27
CA PHE A 537 -46.16 -44.60 2.84
C PHE A 537 -44.74 -44.71 2.27
N GLU A 538 -44.64 -45.00 0.97
CA GLU A 538 -43.38 -44.95 0.23
C GLU A 538 -43.08 -43.53 -0.28
N ALA A 539 -41.80 -43.20 -0.47
CA ALA A 539 -41.40 -41.95 -1.10
C ALA A 539 -41.89 -41.89 -2.56
N THR A 540 -42.55 -40.79 -2.96
CA THR A 540 -42.90 -40.57 -4.38
C THR A 540 -41.75 -39.90 -5.13
N ALA A 541 -41.75 -40.04 -6.46
CA ALA A 541 -40.79 -39.33 -7.33
C ALA A 541 -40.81 -37.81 -7.08
N ASP A 542 -41.98 -37.21 -6.81
CA ASP A 542 -42.09 -35.80 -6.44
C ASP A 542 -41.33 -35.45 -5.16
N MET A 543 -41.42 -36.31 -4.12
CA MET A 543 -40.74 -36.07 -2.84
C MET A 543 -39.22 -36.11 -2.98
N LEU A 544 -38.69 -37.02 -3.80
CA LEU A 544 -37.26 -37.08 -4.13
C LEU A 544 -36.83 -35.89 -5.01
N SER A 545 -37.67 -35.52 -5.98
CA SER A 545 -37.44 -34.37 -6.88
C SER A 545 -37.38 -33.03 -6.13
N ILE A 546 -38.34 -32.74 -5.24
CA ILE A 546 -38.34 -31.48 -4.47
C ILE A 546 -37.29 -31.42 -3.36
N THR A 547 -36.57 -32.51 -3.09
CA THR A 547 -35.47 -32.55 -2.11
C THR A 547 -34.09 -32.64 -2.75
N GLY A 548 -33.99 -33.20 -3.97
CA GLY A 548 -32.73 -33.40 -4.68
C GLY A 548 -31.81 -34.40 -3.97
N MET A 549 -32.38 -35.47 -3.41
CA MET A 549 -31.68 -36.45 -2.57
C MET A 549 -31.76 -37.86 -3.17
N THR A 550 -30.79 -38.72 -2.87
CA THR A 550 -30.96 -40.16 -3.08
C THR A 550 -31.99 -40.73 -2.11
N LEU A 551 -32.54 -41.92 -2.39
CA LEU A 551 -33.55 -42.55 -1.55
C LEU A 551 -33.07 -42.77 -0.10
N GLU A 552 -31.82 -43.17 0.08
CA GLU A 552 -31.19 -43.36 1.40
C GLU A 552 -31.03 -42.03 2.16
N GLN A 553 -30.59 -40.98 1.45
CA GLN A 553 -30.44 -39.64 2.02
C GLN A 553 -31.80 -39.03 2.39
N PHE A 554 -32.84 -39.31 1.62
CA PHE A 554 -34.22 -38.96 1.94
C PHE A 554 -34.73 -39.77 3.15
N ALA A 555 -34.32 -41.03 3.30
CA ALA A 555 -34.68 -41.84 4.45
C ALA A 555 -34.09 -41.32 5.77
N ASP A 556 -32.83 -40.86 5.76
CA ASP A 556 -32.20 -40.15 6.88
C ASP A 556 -32.89 -38.80 7.17
N LEU A 557 -33.19 -38.00 6.14
CA LEU A 557 -33.94 -36.74 6.29
C LEU A 557 -35.27 -36.95 7.02
N MET A 558 -36.05 -37.95 6.59
CA MET A 558 -37.35 -38.28 7.18
C MET A 558 -37.21 -38.80 8.63
N GLN A 559 -36.14 -39.52 8.96
CA GLN A 559 -35.78 -39.86 10.35
C GLN A 559 -35.38 -38.64 11.18
N GLY A 560 -34.76 -37.63 10.56
CA GLY A 560 -34.56 -36.31 11.14
C GLY A 560 -35.87 -35.60 11.49
N LEU A 561 -36.86 -35.65 10.60
CA LEU A 561 -38.18 -35.01 10.74
C LEU A 561 -39.15 -35.73 11.68
N GLY A 562 -38.82 -36.92 12.20
CA GLY A 562 -39.64 -37.65 13.17
C GLY A 562 -40.49 -38.80 12.59
N TYR A 563 -40.18 -39.25 11.37
CA TYR A 563 -40.66 -40.52 10.86
C TYR A 563 -39.70 -41.66 11.25
N LYS A 564 -40.19 -42.90 11.25
CA LYS A 564 -39.37 -44.12 11.17
C LYS A 564 -39.34 -44.53 9.70
N ALA A 565 -38.15 -44.84 9.19
CA ALA A 565 -37.96 -45.42 7.87
C ALA A 565 -37.64 -46.90 8.03
N GLU A 566 -38.39 -47.77 7.33
CA GLU A 566 -38.14 -49.22 7.29
C GLU A 566 -37.79 -49.60 5.86
N ALA A 567 -36.61 -50.18 5.65
CA ALA A 567 -36.15 -50.62 4.33
C ALA A 567 -36.81 -51.94 3.94
N GLY A 568 -37.20 -52.05 2.68
CA GLY A 568 -37.68 -53.28 2.04
C GLY A 568 -37.01 -53.48 0.69
N GLU A 569 -36.97 -54.72 0.23
CA GLU A 569 -36.42 -55.12 -1.06
C GLU A 569 -37.54 -55.69 -1.94
N ARG A 570 -37.57 -55.32 -3.23
CA ARG A 570 -38.48 -55.89 -4.23
C ARG A 570 -37.78 -56.03 -5.59
N GLU A 571 -38.22 -56.98 -6.41
CA GLU A 571 -37.73 -57.06 -7.79
C GLU A 571 -38.27 -55.88 -8.61
N LYS A 572 -37.37 -55.21 -9.34
CA LYS A 572 -37.69 -54.00 -10.13
C LYS A 572 -38.53 -54.35 -11.36
N VAL A 573 -39.84 -54.16 -11.25
CA VAL A 573 -40.76 -54.29 -12.37
C VAL A 573 -40.49 -53.18 -13.39
N ARG A 574 -39.94 -53.56 -14.55
CA ARG A 574 -39.73 -52.67 -15.69
C ARG A 574 -41.08 -52.41 -16.36
N GLU A 575 -41.73 -51.30 -16.05
CA GLU A 575 -42.88 -50.85 -16.84
C GLU A 575 -42.44 -50.61 -18.29
N ALA A 576 -43.17 -51.19 -19.25
CA ALA A 576 -42.85 -51.08 -20.66
C ALA A 576 -43.19 -49.66 -21.16
N ALA A 577 -42.23 -49.02 -21.83
CA ALA A 577 -42.46 -47.70 -22.45
C ALA A 577 -43.63 -47.78 -23.45
N PRO A 578 -44.54 -46.79 -23.50
CA PRO A 578 -45.64 -46.79 -24.44
C PRO A 578 -45.10 -46.78 -25.88
N ALA A 579 -45.52 -47.76 -26.68
CA ALA A 579 -45.04 -47.92 -28.05
C ALA A 579 -45.44 -46.71 -28.91
N ALA A 580 -44.46 -46.06 -29.53
CA ALA A 580 -44.71 -45.02 -30.51
C ALA A 580 -45.37 -45.64 -31.76
N PRO A 581 -46.49 -45.09 -32.26
CA PRO A 581 -47.10 -45.57 -33.49
C PRO A 581 -46.24 -45.15 -34.69
N ALA A 582 -45.93 -46.11 -35.56
CA ALA A 582 -45.33 -45.86 -36.86
C ALA A 582 -46.29 -46.35 -37.95
N ASP A 583 -46.78 -45.45 -38.81
CA ASP A 583 -46.54 -45.55 -40.26
C ASP A 583 -46.88 -44.25 -41.01
N ALA A 584 -46.25 -44.08 -42.18
CA ALA A 584 -46.59 -43.19 -43.31
C ALA A 584 -46.64 -41.65 -43.11
N PRO A 585 -46.48 -40.86 -44.19
CA PRO A 585 -45.41 -40.94 -45.20
C PRO A 585 -44.76 -39.57 -45.51
N VAL A 586 -43.66 -39.57 -46.26
CA VAL A 586 -42.93 -38.35 -46.69
C VAL A 586 -43.49 -37.76 -48.00
N PRO A 587 -43.66 -36.43 -48.08
CA PRO A 587 -43.60 -35.66 -49.34
C PRO A 587 -42.42 -34.67 -49.38
N GLU A 588 -41.94 -34.31 -50.58
CA GLU A 588 -40.83 -33.36 -50.80
C GLU A 588 -41.27 -31.90 -51.01
N ALA A 589 -40.32 -30.99 -50.75
CA ALA A 589 -40.09 -29.66 -51.37
C ALA A 589 -41.24 -28.63 -51.54
N GLY A 590 -41.01 -27.39 -51.04
CA GLY A 590 -41.94 -26.27 -51.22
C GLY A 590 -41.46 -24.90 -50.70
N GLU A 591 -40.40 -24.35 -51.31
CA GLU A 591 -39.97 -22.94 -51.38
C GLU A 591 -40.00 -21.96 -50.16
N ALA A 592 -38.80 -21.41 -49.88
CA ALA A 592 -38.47 -19.99 -49.68
C ALA A 592 -39.05 -19.15 -48.50
N GLY A 593 -38.16 -18.43 -47.79
CA GLY A 593 -38.53 -17.43 -46.78
C GLY A 593 -37.36 -16.87 -45.96
N THR A 594 -36.58 -15.95 -46.55
CA THR A 594 -35.49 -15.13 -45.96
C THR A 594 -35.73 -14.63 -44.51
N GLY A 595 -34.72 -14.47 -43.63
CA GLY A 595 -33.26 -14.62 -43.76
C GLY A 595 -32.50 -13.84 -42.65
N VAL A 596 -31.16 -13.78 -42.72
CA VAL A 596 -30.23 -13.02 -41.84
C VAL A 596 -30.12 -13.60 -40.40
N GLU A 597 -29.11 -14.42 -40.02
CA GLU A 597 -27.66 -14.15 -39.85
C GLU A 597 -27.36 -13.13 -38.70
N ALA A 598 -26.74 -13.53 -37.58
CA ALA A 598 -25.29 -13.71 -37.34
C ALA A 598 -24.57 -12.37 -36.97
N ASP A 599 -23.45 -12.33 -36.24
CA ASP A 599 -22.48 -13.40 -35.97
C ASP A 599 -21.77 -13.37 -34.58
N LYS A 600 -20.99 -14.44 -34.34
CA LYS A 600 -20.12 -14.84 -33.20
C LYS A 600 -19.20 -13.76 -32.58
N ALA A 601 -18.78 -13.99 -31.32
CA ALA A 601 -17.37 -14.25 -30.90
C ALA A 601 -17.23 -14.35 -29.34
N ALA A 602 -16.16 -14.84 -28.72
CA ALA A 602 -15.37 -16.10 -28.85
C ALA A 602 -14.15 -16.08 -27.88
N SER A 603 -14.05 -17.00 -26.91
CA SER A 603 -12.84 -17.41 -26.12
C SER A 603 -13.25 -18.65 -25.27
N GLU A 604 -12.56 -19.79 -25.22
CA GLU A 604 -11.27 -20.11 -24.54
C GLU A 604 -11.36 -20.07 -22.99
N GLY A 605 -11.02 -21.13 -22.24
CA GLY A 605 -10.53 -22.47 -22.63
C GLY A 605 -10.37 -23.45 -21.44
N GLU A 606 -9.62 -24.54 -21.66
CA GLU A 606 -9.28 -25.65 -20.72
C GLU A 606 -10.42 -26.63 -20.29
N PRO A 607 -10.10 -27.89 -19.92
CA PRO A 607 -9.34 -28.85 -20.73
C PRO A 607 -10.06 -30.21 -20.89
N ALA A 608 -9.49 -31.13 -21.68
CA ALA A 608 -10.13 -32.38 -22.09
C ALA A 608 -10.06 -33.53 -21.07
N ALA A 609 -11.02 -34.46 -21.18
CA ALA A 609 -10.97 -35.83 -20.67
C ALA A 609 -11.53 -36.79 -21.76
N ASP A 610 -11.11 -38.05 -21.75
CA ASP A 610 -11.16 -38.95 -22.91
C ASP A 610 -12.53 -39.22 -23.54
N ALA A 611 -12.52 -39.39 -24.87
CA ALA A 611 -13.58 -40.07 -25.61
C ALA A 611 -13.40 -41.59 -25.53
N PRO A 612 -14.47 -42.40 -25.36
CA PRO A 612 -14.35 -43.84 -25.24
C PRO A 612 -13.98 -44.51 -26.56
N VAL A 613 -13.02 -45.43 -26.52
CA VAL A 613 -12.71 -46.36 -27.62
C VAL A 613 -13.84 -47.37 -27.78
N ALA A 614 -14.21 -47.70 -29.02
CA ALA A 614 -15.29 -48.63 -29.33
C ALA A 614 -14.76 -50.02 -29.73
N GLU A 615 -14.93 -51.01 -28.85
CA GLU A 615 -14.85 -52.45 -29.15
C GLU A 615 -15.33 -53.26 -27.93
N PRO A 616 -15.81 -54.52 -28.08
CA PRO A 616 -16.69 -55.05 -29.11
C PRO A 616 -18.10 -55.38 -28.51
N ALA A 617 -18.98 -56.01 -29.28
CA ALA A 617 -20.25 -56.53 -28.75
C ALA A 617 -20.02 -57.72 -27.80
N ALA A 618 -20.21 -57.49 -26.49
CA ALA A 618 -20.22 -58.54 -25.48
C ALA A 618 -21.55 -59.33 -25.48
N GLU A 619 -21.49 -60.60 -25.12
CA GLU A 619 -22.64 -61.51 -25.07
C GLU A 619 -23.68 -61.09 -24.02
N ALA A 620 -24.94 -61.44 -24.26
CA ALA A 620 -26.04 -61.15 -23.34
C ALA A 620 -25.95 -62.01 -22.07
N THR A 621 -25.19 -61.55 -21.07
CA THR A 621 -25.34 -62.02 -19.69
C THR A 621 -26.80 -61.86 -19.25
N PRO A 622 -27.43 -62.87 -18.62
CA PRO A 622 -28.77 -62.71 -18.09
C PRO A 622 -28.74 -61.64 -17.01
N ALA A 623 -29.59 -60.62 -17.15
CA ALA A 623 -29.72 -59.59 -16.13
C ALA A 623 -30.18 -60.25 -14.82
N LEU A 624 -29.33 -60.18 -13.79
CA LEU A 624 -29.75 -60.46 -12.42
C LEU A 624 -30.93 -59.55 -12.08
N PRO A 625 -31.93 -60.02 -11.30
CA PRO A 625 -33.07 -59.19 -10.94
C PRO A 625 -32.57 -57.96 -10.18
N GLU A 626 -32.62 -56.80 -10.83
CA GLU A 626 -32.28 -55.52 -10.21
C GLU A 626 -33.21 -55.35 -9.00
N THR A 627 -32.65 -55.44 -7.80
CA THR A 627 -33.42 -55.36 -6.56
C THR A 627 -33.60 -53.89 -6.21
N GLU A 628 -34.82 -53.41 -6.25
CA GLU A 628 -35.17 -52.06 -5.81
C GLU A 628 -35.32 -52.06 -4.28
N ILE A 629 -34.40 -51.37 -3.61
CA ILE A 629 -34.55 -51.00 -2.20
C ILE A 629 -35.59 -49.88 -2.15
N PHE A 630 -36.63 -50.04 -1.33
CA PHE A 630 -37.63 -49.01 -1.03
C PHE A 630 -37.71 -48.77 0.48
N TYR A 631 -38.30 -47.64 0.89
CA TYR A 631 -38.49 -47.30 2.31
C TYR A 631 -39.95 -46.98 2.61
N ILE A 632 -40.48 -47.59 3.67
CA ILE A 632 -41.80 -47.26 4.23
C ILE A 632 -41.62 -46.26 5.38
N PHE A 633 -42.32 -45.12 5.31
CA PHE A 633 -42.27 -44.04 6.28
C PHE A 633 -43.50 -44.04 7.19
N THR A 634 -43.30 -44.32 8.48
CA THR A 634 -44.34 -44.23 9.52
C THR A 634 -44.05 -43.10 10.51
N TRP A 635 -45.06 -42.36 10.94
CA TRP A 635 -44.91 -41.23 11.87
C TRP A 635 -44.67 -41.73 13.30
N ALA A 636 -43.44 -41.55 13.77
CA ALA A 636 -42.95 -42.09 15.03
C ALA A 636 -42.34 -40.95 15.87
N PRO A 637 -43.16 -40.11 16.52
CA PRO A 637 -42.69 -38.88 17.13
C PRO A 637 -41.65 -39.17 18.22
N LYS A 638 -40.40 -38.76 17.96
CA LYS A 638 -39.30 -38.84 18.92
C LYS A 638 -39.74 -38.18 20.23
N ARG A 639 -39.89 -38.99 21.29
CA ARG A 639 -39.99 -38.47 22.66
C ARG A 639 -38.74 -37.62 22.90
N SER A 640 -38.91 -36.34 23.20
CA SER A 640 -37.80 -35.51 23.66
C SER A 640 -37.22 -36.13 24.92
N ALA A 641 -35.89 -36.27 24.97
CA ALA A 641 -35.19 -36.73 26.15
C ALA A 641 -35.30 -35.63 27.23
N GLN A 642 -36.34 -35.73 28.05
CA GLN A 642 -36.57 -34.81 29.15
C GLN A 642 -35.35 -34.89 30.09
N PRO A 643 -34.63 -33.77 30.35
CA PRO A 643 -33.49 -33.80 31.25
C PRO A 643 -33.98 -34.27 32.63
N PRO A 644 -33.23 -35.15 33.32
CA PRO A 644 -33.71 -35.80 34.53
C PRO A 644 -34.12 -34.76 35.57
N ARG A 645 -35.36 -34.86 36.06
CA ARG A 645 -35.85 -34.02 37.16
C ARG A 645 -34.93 -34.23 38.36
N ARG A 646 -34.17 -33.20 38.72
CA ARG A 646 -33.29 -33.20 39.89
C ARG A 646 -34.17 -33.35 41.14
N ASP A 647 -33.98 -34.45 41.88
CA ASP A 647 -34.91 -34.84 42.93
C ASP A 647 -35.07 -33.80 44.04
N ARG A 648 -36.34 -33.58 44.42
CA ARG A 648 -36.76 -32.58 45.39
C ARG A 648 -36.76 -33.18 46.81
N ALA A 649 -35.58 -33.48 47.33
CA ALA A 649 -35.44 -34.02 48.68
C ALA A 649 -35.97 -33.05 49.76
N GLU A 650 -36.83 -33.54 50.64
CA GLU A 650 -37.45 -32.75 51.71
C GLU A 650 -36.66 -32.80 53.03
N GLY A 651 -36.51 -31.62 53.65
CA GLY A 651 -36.88 -31.44 55.07
C GLY A 651 -36.08 -32.09 56.21
N LYS A 652 -35.20 -31.26 56.82
CA LYS A 652 -34.89 -31.18 58.29
C LYS A 652 -34.02 -32.33 58.89
N PRO A 653 -33.51 -32.21 60.14
CA PRO A 653 -33.48 -31.04 61.07
C PRO A 653 -32.07 -30.59 61.51
N LYS A 654 -31.99 -29.53 62.34
CA LYS A 654 -30.80 -29.16 63.13
C LYS A 654 -30.78 -29.84 64.50
N PRO A 655 -29.59 -30.18 65.02
CA PRO A 655 -29.07 -29.62 66.29
C PRO A 655 -27.66 -29.01 66.06
N GLY A 656 -26.88 -28.48 67.02
CA GLY A 656 -27.01 -28.24 68.46
C GLY A 656 -25.72 -27.55 69.01
N ARG A 657 -25.73 -26.99 70.22
CA ARG A 657 -24.51 -26.47 70.92
C ARG A 657 -23.70 -27.65 71.54
N GLU A 658 -22.50 -27.55 72.13
CA GLU A 658 -21.66 -26.49 72.75
C GLU A 658 -20.22 -27.08 72.92
N ARG A 659 -19.06 -26.36 73.00
CA ARG A 659 -18.47 -25.66 74.17
C ARG A 659 -17.04 -25.15 73.83
N GLY A 660 -16.48 -24.24 74.65
CA GLY A 660 -15.11 -23.68 74.53
C GLY A 660 -14.03 -24.46 75.31
N PRO A 661 -12.98 -23.83 75.94
CA PRO A 661 -12.74 -22.38 76.15
C PRO A 661 -11.25 -21.87 76.09
N LYS A 662 -11.04 -20.53 76.07
CA LYS A 662 -10.20 -19.78 77.06
C LYS A 662 -10.12 -18.25 76.81
N LYS A 663 -9.67 -17.53 77.84
CA LYS A 663 -9.37 -16.07 78.00
C LYS A 663 -8.07 -15.97 78.85
N PRO A 664 -7.48 -14.79 79.21
CA PRO A 664 -7.92 -13.37 79.12
C PRO A 664 -6.95 -12.46 78.31
N GLY A 665 -7.31 -11.22 77.90
CA GLY A 665 -7.39 -9.97 78.72
C GLY A 665 -6.47 -8.89 78.09
N ARG A 666 -6.41 -7.60 78.48
CA ARG A 666 -7.29 -6.69 79.26
C ARG A 666 -6.84 -5.24 78.96
N ALA A 667 -7.75 -4.30 78.71
CA ALA A 667 -7.41 -2.87 78.48
C ALA A 667 -7.60 -1.98 79.72
N PRO A 668 -6.98 -0.79 79.77
CA PRO A 668 -7.59 0.37 80.44
C PRO A 668 -7.46 1.73 79.70
N ARG A 669 -8.16 2.75 80.24
CA ARG A 669 -8.34 4.13 79.72
C ARG A 669 -7.20 5.10 80.13
N GLY A 670 -7.06 6.24 79.43
CA GLY A 670 -6.26 7.41 79.84
C GLY A 670 -6.75 8.74 79.24
N LYS A 671 -6.90 9.80 80.05
CA LYS A 671 -7.56 11.09 79.74
C LYS A 671 -6.70 12.11 78.94
N LYS A 672 -7.40 12.96 78.16
CA LYS A 672 -7.34 14.45 78.02
C LYS A 672 -6.24 15.25 78.78
N PRO A 673 -5.85 16.49 78.35
CA PRO A 673 -6.59 17.45 77.48
C PRO A 673 -5.65 18.07 76.37
N GLU A 674 -5.84 19.19 75.62
CA GLU A 674 -6.94 20.11 75.20
C GLU A 674 -6.49 20.91 73.92
N ALA A 675 -7.14 22.05 73.59
CA ALA A 675 -6.79 23.13 72.61
C ALA A 675 -6.99 22.81 71.08
N ASP A 676 -7.62 23.67 70.26
CA ASP A 676 -8.38 24.91 70.53
C ASP A 676 -9.44 25.21 69.40
N ALA A 677 -10.32 26.20 69.64
CA ALA A 677 -11.08 27.02 68.67
C ALA A 677 -11.90 26.36 67.51
N ALA A 678 -13.09 25.84 67.86
CA ALA A 678 -14.42 26.02 67.23
C ALA A 678 -14.63 26.49 65.76
N ARG A 679 -15.53 25.75 65.05
CA ARG A 679 -16.62 26.21 64.12
C ARG A 679 -16.25 26.88 62.76
N VAL A 680 -17.08 26.89 61.69
CA VAL A 680 -18.08 25.96 61.09
C VAL A 680 -18.56 26.57 59.73
N HIS A 681 -19.03 25.74 58.77
CA HIS A 681 -19.84 26.08 57.57
C HIS A 681 -19.25 26.77 56.30
N THR A 682 -19.96 26.45 55.20
CA THR A 682 -20.13 27.15 53.89
C THR A 682 -19.02 27.14 52.82
N ALA A 683 -19.47 27.23 51.57
CA ALA A 683 -18.70 27.00 50.34
C ALA A 683 -17.82 28.19 49.92
N ARG A 684 -16.88 27.96 48.99
CA ARG A 684 -15.97 28.97 48.45
C ARG A 684 -15.99 29.05 46.91
N PRO A 685 -15.53 30.17 46.31
CA PRO A 685 -15.96 30.62 44.97
C PRO A 685 -15.05 30.16 43.82
N PRO A 686 -15.36 30.49 42.55
CA PRO A 686 -14.44 30.28 41.43
C PRO A 686 -13.09 30.97 41.61
N LYS A 687 -12.07 30.42 40.95
CA LYS A 687 -10.67 30.77 41.13
C LYS A 687 -10.25 31.84 40.10
N GLN A 688 -9.53 32.87 40.56
CA GLN A 688 -9.01 33.93 39.69
C GLN A 688 -7.90 33.42 38.75
N GLU A 689 -7.81 34.06 37.59
CA GLU A 689 -6.75 33.86 36.60
C GLU A 689 -5.41 34.43 37.10
N LYS A 690 -4.30 33.97 36.53
CA LYS A 690 -2.96 34.50 36.83
C LYS A 690 -2.65 35.71 35.92
N PRO A 691 -1.92 36.73 36.41
CA PRO A 691 -1.39 37.78 35.54
C PRO A 691 -0.40 37.20 34.52
N ILE A 692 -0.30 37.87 33.37
CA ILE A 692 0.55 37.47 32.23
C ILE A 692 2.00 37.95 32.46
N ASP A 693 2.95 37.17 31.96
CA ASP A 693 4.39 37.44 31.99
C ASP A 693 4.74 38.70 31.15
N PRO A 694 5.45 39.69 31.72
CA PRO A 694 5.75 40.95 31.03
C PRO A 694 6.70 40.82 29.83
N ASP A 695 7.51 39.76 29.73
CA ASP A 695 8.50 39.58 28.65
C ASP A 695 7.93 38.80 27.42
N ASN A 696 6.60 38.67 27.32
CA ASN A 696 5.94 38.01 26.18
C ASN A 696 5.93 38.91 24.92
N PRO A 697 6.57 38.51 23.80
CA PRO A 697 6.68 39.35 22.58
C PRO A 697 5.33 39.61 21.86
N PHE A 698 4.24 38.94 22.24
CA PHE A 698 2.91 39.19 21.66
C PHE A 698 2.05 40.20 22.45
N ALA A 699 2.53 40.74 23.58
CA ALA A 699 1.78 41.71 24.39
C ALA A 699 1.35 42.96 23.60
N ALA A 700 2.17 43.42 22.64
CA ALA A 700 1.90 44.59 21.81
C ALA A 700 0.64 44.46 20.91
N LEU A 701 0.25 43.23 20.54
CA LEU A 701 -0.88 43.00 19.62
C LEU A 701 -2.26 43.03 20.32
N LEU A 702 -2.34 42.80 21.63
CA LEU A 702 -3.61 42.92 22.36
C LEU A 702 -3.99 44.40 22.60
N ALA A 703 -3.02 45.28 22.75
CA ALA A 703 -3.23 46.71 23.02
C ALA A 703 -3.97 47.47 21.90
N LEU A 704 -3.93 46.96 20.66
CA LEU A 704 -4.59 47.56 19.50
C LEU A 704 -6.06 47.17 19.33
N LYS A 705 -6.58 46.17 20.06
CA LYS A 705 -7.97 45.69 19.90
C LYS A 705 -8.99 46.45 20.78
N GLY A 706 -8.61 47.60 21.33
CA GLY A 706 -9.44 48.44 22.21
C GLY A 706 -9.88 49.79 21.63
N LYS A 707 -9.63 50.06 20.34
CA LYS A 707 -10.03 51.30 19.65
C LYS A 707 -10.45 51.05 18.20
N SER A 708 -11.65 50.52 18.00
CA SER A 708 -12.44 50.55 16.77
C SER A 708 -13.91 50.34 17.16
#